data_AF-A0A497UZG0-F1
#
_entry.id   AF-A0A497UZG0-F1
#
_cell.length_a   1.000
_cell.length_b   1.000
_cell.length_c   1.000
_cell.angle_alpha   90.00
_cell.angle_beta   90.00
_cell.angle_gamma   90.00
#
_symmetry.space_group_name_H-M   'P 1'
#
loop_
_entity.id
_entity.type
_entity.pdbx_description
1 polymer ?
#
loop_
_entity_poly.entity_id
_entity_poly.type
_entity_poly.pdbx_seq_one_letter_code
_entity_poly.pdbx_strand_id
1 'polypeptide(L)'
;MENILDDLNDFDEESKRMLRGSRIIQFGELRKGIYGNDKDPFEDIKRNKTFDEISNEYVLSTPFEKKSTFYKPTTEDYDALSKGFYTGGINYELLAKDLKEKLGLINNFLFEPEKYLLEDKTVYSGSSSFNAPVFSSIKNNKPFVYKKNDTEIQATFDLAKLNTRKNLLSNSYNFGIYFDNYKVTYNINFIYKDGENKKFSDAQTDATETPYDFKLNDEYIAIKLYTGSAETFIEFLRIIKGNSQAEQMKNDIIRYYKHFFATAKSNPDIIDALYENIPDFVLEVLTDEMLWKDFVSLSEKAIDTSGTNENLSVINLLKGVKNGVWWSTQVNNSPNVVRKVLNKLKANYLENFIIALTKVGINAWKDSDYQNAITYSLEMKDTLKNGVVENRFVYWSGFLEKEKKFEVGFTIHSYENGNQAPSESGSETLGINEAFTPLRISDEKEDYFIPTIVANYFTEKQIENDRWTILENITAGLLPEFELIAFRNFSSLISKLRYSRYLKVLGENPAFQKILVELSSTRYMAKYLSLEEETAVRLYTSGYYSGLNRALRGEIAITEEYKVFKELLNNALKKLPKTSSSTFYRLEKMSPEMLSKEYAIGKTIEKKGFTSSTYDYMAAEEMMFDDSGLNVLIKITGKNGKNIEDASLLPAEREVLFRSNTKFEVESVKFDVSPVDNVSPITRVNIKER
;
A
#
# COMPACT_ATOMS: atom_id res chain seq x y z
N MET A 1 -50.16 -11.53 -57.68
CA MET A 1 -50.66 -12.16 -56.44
C MET A 1 -51.77 -11.27 -55.93
N GLU A 2 -52.93 -11.88 -55.78
CA GLU A 2 -54.24 -11.26 -55.60
C GLU A 2 -54.33 -10.28 -54.42
N ASN A 3 -55.28 -9.37 -54.53
CA ASN A 3 -55.62 -8.35 -53.56
C ASN A 3 -56.02 -8.98 -52.22
N ILE A 4 -55.30 -8.63 -51.16
CA ILE A 4 -55.66 -8.87 -49.75
C ILE A 4 -56.96 -8.12 -49.32
N LEU A 5 -57.59 -7.38 -50.23
CA LEU A 5 -58.83 -6.64 -49.97
C LEU A 5 -60.11 -7.46 -50.13
N ASP A 6 -60.04 -8.68 -50.67
CA ASP A 6 -61.24 -9.54 -50.84
C ASP A 6 -61.66 -10.26 -49.54
N ASP A 7 -60.85 -10.23 -48.48
CA ASP A 7 -61.10 -10.90 -47.19
C ASP A 7 -61.82 -10.02 -46.13
N LEU A 8 -62.29 -8.84 -46.51
CA LEU A 8 -63.01 -7.95 -45.57
C LEU A 8 -64.53 -8.22 -45.51
N ASN A 9 -65.04 -9.23 -46.21
CA ASN A 9 -66.47 -9.54 -46.22
C ASN A 9 -66.99 -10.14 -44.89
N ASP A 10 -66.10 -10.69 -44.06
CA ASP A 10 -66.46 -11.38 -42.81
C ASP A 10 -66.55 -10.47 -41.57
N PHE A 11 -66.25 -9.18 -41.70
CA PHE A 11 -66.38 -8.22 -40.60
C PHE A 11 -67.76 -7.55 -40.57
N ASP A 12 -68.32 -7.40 -39.37
CA ASP A 12 -69.56 -6.65 -39.16
C ASP A 12 -69.36 -5.15 -39.51
N GLU A 13 -70.45 -4.44 -39.81
CA GLU A 13 -70.40 -3.05 -40.26
C GLU A 13 -69.86 -2.06 -39.20
N GLU A 14 -69.91 -2.41 -37.92
CA GLU A 14 -69.34 -1.61 -36.83
C GLU A 14 -67.82 -1.75 -36.78
N SER A 15 -67.31 -2.98 -36.94
CA SER A 15 -65.89 -3.29 -37.13
C SER A 15 -65.30 -2.65 -38.39
N LYS A 16 -66.05 -2.67 -39.51
CA LYS A 16 -65.67 -1.96 -40.75
C LYS A 16 -65.65 -0.45 -40.57
N ARG A 17 -66.54 0.12 -39.75
CA ARG A 17 -66.54 1.54 -39.39
C ARG A 17 -65.34 1.93 -38.52
N MET A 18 -64.96 1.08 -37.56
CA MET A 18 -63.75 1.29 -36.74
C MET A 18 -62.46 1.21 -37.55
N LEU A 19 -62.36 0.28 -38.50
CA LEU A 19 -61.22 0.16 -39.42
C LEU A 19 -61.16 1.31 -40.44
N ARG A 20 -62.30 1.90 -40.81
CA ARG A 20 -62.36 3.11 -41.66
C ARG A 20 -62.07 4.40 -40.90
N GLY A 21 -62.32 4.44 -39.59
CA GLY A 21 -62.08 5.62 -38.72
C GLY A 21 -60.66 5.70 -38.16
N SER A 22 -59.93 4.59 -38.14
CA SER A 22 -58.53 4.53 -37.76
C SER A 22 -57.69 4.75 -39.02
N ARG A 23 -56.85 5.79 -39.07
CA ARG A 23 -55.84 5.94 -40.13
C ARG A 23 -54.79 4.84 -39.97
N ILE A 24 -55.12 3.63 -40.44
CA ILE A 24 -54.14 2.58 -40.66
C ILE A 24 -53.39 2.99 -41.91
N ILE A 25 -52.12 3.38 -41.71
CA ILE A 25 -51.20 3.74 -42.77
C ILE A 25 -51.15 2.57 -43.76
N GLN A 26 -51.65 2.77 -44.98
CA GLN A 26 -51.62 1.72 -45.98
C GLN A 26 -50.17 1.52 -46.45
N PHE A 27 -49.72 0.27 -46.58
CA PHE A 27 -48.36 -0.04 -47.07
C PHE A 27 -48.02 0.60 -48.43
N GLY A 28 -49.03 0.97 -49.23
CA GLY A 28 -48.85 1.74 -50.46
C GLY A 28 -48.44 3.20 -50.23
N GLU A 29 -48.80 3.81 -49.10
CA GLU A 29 -48.38 5.16 -48.69
C GLU A 29 -46.91 5.17 -48.23
N LEU A 30 -46.44 4.11 -47.57
CA LEU A 30 -45.02 3.91 -47.23
C LEU A 30 -44.11 3.84 -48.48
N ARG A 31 -44.64 3.36 -49.63
CA ARG A 31 -43.87 3.33 -50.89
C ARG A 31 -43.82 4.67 -51.62
N LYS A 32 -44.80 5.56 -51.41
CA LYS A 32 -44.82 6.87 -52.09
C LYS A 32 -43.80 7.87 -51.51
N GLY A 33 -43.39 7.69 -50.26
CA GLY A 33 -42.35 8.52 -49.61
C GLY A 33 -40.91 8.25 -50.04
N ILE A 34 -40.65 7.17 -50.81
CA ILE A 34 -39.27 6.85 -51.26
C ILE A 34 -38.96 7.51 -52.62
N TYR A 35 -39.97 7.89 -53.42
CA TYR A 35 -39.77 8.42 -54.78
C TYR A 35 -40.66 9.61 -55.20
N GLY A 36 -41.36 10.29 -54.28
CA GLY A 36 -42.25 11.41 -54.61
C GLY A 36 -42.13 12.58 -53.63
N ASN A 37 -42.16 13.79 -54.16
CA ASN A 37 -41.80 15.05 -53.50
C ASN A 37 -42.92 15.67 -52.65
N ASP A 38 -43.56 14.90 -51.75
CA ASP A 38 -44.54 15.42 -50.80
C ASP A 38 -44.31 14.87 -49.37
N LYS A 39 -44.56 15.74 -48.38
CA LYS A 39 -44.17 15.66 -46.96
C LYS A 39 -44.12 14.27 -46.32
N ASP A 40 -43.08 14.08 -45.52
CA ASP A 40 -42.83 12.92 -44.65
C ASP A 40 -44.05 12.67 -43.73
N PRO A 41 -44.73 11.51 -43.82
CA PRO A 41 -45.89 11.21 -42.97
C PRO A 41 -45.53 11.06 -41.48
N PHE A 42 -44.23 11.05 -41.14
CA PHE A 42 -43.72 11.08 -39.76
C PHE A 42 -43.24 12.47 -39.33
N GLU A 43 -43.50 13.54 -40.10
CA GLU A 43 -43.11 14.91 -39.75
C GLU A 43 -43.74 15.37 -38.41
N ASP A 44 -44.95 14.90 -38.10
CA ASP A 44 -45.62 15.12 -36.80
C ASP A 44 -45.06 14.24 -35.66
N ILE A 45 -44.36 13.14 -36.00
CA ILE A 45 -43.74 12.18 -35.06
C ILE A 45 -42.26 12.51 -34.83
N LYS A 46 -41.66 13.39 -35.64
CA LYS A 46 -40.35 14.02 -35.41
C LYS A 46 -40.39 15.05 -34.27
N ARG A 47 -40.96 14.69 -33.12
CA ARG A 47 -40.53 15.22 -31.83
C ARG A 47 -39.53 14.23 -31.27
N ASN A 48 -38.38 14.75 -30.85
CA ASN A 48 -37.16 14.10 -30.32
C ASN A 48 -37.34 13.03 -29.21
N LYS A 49 -38.38 12.18 -29.25
CA LYS A 49 -38.69 11.16 -28.26
C LYS A 49 -38.34 9.78 -28.81
N THR A 50 -37.66 9.02 -27.98
CA THR A 50 -37.33 7.61 -28.17
C THR A 50 -38.59 6.75 -28.18
N PHE A 51 -38.46 5.51 -28.70
CA PHE A 51 -39.55 4.53 -28.70
C PHE A 51 -40.10 4.28 -27.28
N ASP A 52 -39.22 4.24 -26.28
CA ASP A 52 -39.60 4.02 -24.89
C ASP A 52 -40.37 5.23 -24.32
N GLU A 53 -39.98 6.46 -24.64
CA GLU A 53 -40.73 7.66 -24.26
C GLU A 53 -42.12 7.69 -24.87
N ILE A 54 -42.26 7.32 -26.14
CA ILE A 54 -43.57 7.23 -26.81
C ILE A 54 -44.41 6.11 -26.17
N SER A 55 -43.82 4.94 -25.94
CA SER A 55 -44.50 3.82 -25.27
C SER A 55 -45.01 4.22 -23.89
N ASN A 56 -44.21 4.95 -23.13
CA ASN A 56 -44.58 5.45 -21.81
C ASN A 56 -45.71 6.47 -21.86
N GLU A 57 -45.72 7.41 -22.81
CA GLU A 57 -46.83 8.37 -22.94
C GLU A 57 -48.16 7.69 -23.21
N TYR A 58 -48.18 6.69 -24.10
CA TYR A 58 -49.39 5.91 -24.35
C TYR A 58 -49.80 5.10 -23.12
N VAL A 59 -48.86 4.42 -22.48
CA VAL A 59 -49.12 3.59 -21.30
C VAL A 59 -49.67 4.42 -20.13
N LEU A 60 -49.10 5.59 -19.87
CA LEU A 60 -49.55 6.51 -18.81
C LEU A 60 -50.94 7.10 -19.08
N SER A 61 -51.40 7.08 -20.34
CA SER A 61 -52.78 7.48 -20.69
C SER A 61 -53.81 6.35 -20.53
N THR A 62 -53.36 5.12 -20.23
CA THR A 62 -54.25 3.97 -20.00
C THR A 62 -54.62 3.82 -18.52
N PRO A 63 -55.72 3.14 -18.18
CA PRO A 63 -56.08 2.81 -16.79
C PRO A 63 -55.06 1.92 -16.07
N PHE A 64 -54.14 1.28 -16.80
CA PHE A 64 -53.09 0.45 -16.23
C PHE A 64 -51.86 1.27 -15.81
N GLU A 65 -51.69 2.48 -16.36
CA GLU A 65 -50.57 3.39 -16.07
C GLU A 65 -49.22 2.64 -15.98
N LYS A 66 -48.41 2.93 -14.95
CA LYS A 66 -47.11 2.27 -14.71
C LYS A 66 -47.18 0.76 -14.46
N LYS A 67 -48.37 0.17 -14.31
CA LYS A 67 -48.58 -1.28 -14.10
C LYS A 67 -48.70 -2.06 -15.41
N SER A 68 -48.69 -1.38 -16.57
CA SER A 68 -48.70 -2.02 -17.88
C SER A 68 -47.38 -2.73 -18.18
N THR A 69 -47.43 -3.89 -18.85
CA THR A 69 -46.23 -4.62 -19.32
C THR A 69 -45.43 -3.86 -20.39
N PHE A 70 -46.03 -2.83 -20.98
CA PHE A 70 -45.40 -1.97 -21.99
C PHE A 70 -44.75 -0.71 -21.38
N TYR A 71 -44.89 -0.49 -20.07
CA TYR A 71 -44.21 0.59 -19.37
C TYR A 71 -42.70 0.33 -19.32
N LYS A 72 -41.91 1.33 -19.67
CA LYS A 72 -40.45 1.36 -19.57
C LYS A 72 -40.06 2.31 -18.45
N PRO A 73 -39.40 1.83 -17.38
CA PRO A 73 -39.02 2.70 -16.26
C PRO A 73 -38.16 3.88 -16.70
N THR A 74 -38.43 5.03 -16.12
CA THR A 74 -37.68 6.29 -16.30
C THR A 74 -36.75 6.52 -15.11
N THR A 75 -35.79 7.44 -15.23
CA THR A 75 -34.94 7.86 -14.09
C THR A 75 -35.76 8.29 -12.88
N GLU A 76 -36.90 8.97 -13.09
CA GLU A 76 -37.80 9.38 -12.02
C GLU A 76 -38.40 8.19 -11.25
N ASP A 77 -38.62 7.04 -11.90
CA ASP A 77 -39.10 5.83 -11.23
C ASP A 77 -38.03 5.23 -10.32
N TYR A 78 -36.78 5.23 -10.76
CA TYR A 78 -35.65 4.78 -9.95
C TYR A 78 -35.37 5.75 -8.79
N ASP A 79 -35.47 7.06 -9.01
CA ASP A 79 -35.36 8.09 -7.98
C ASP A 79 -36.50 8.01 -6.95
N ALA A 80 -37.72 7.69 -7.39
CA ALA A 80 -38.84 7.47 -6.49
C ALA A 80 -38.62 6.26 -5.57
N LEU A 81 -38.05 5.17 -6.10
CA LEU A 81 -37.65 4.02 -5.29
C LEU A 81 -36.60 4.41 -4.25
N SER A 82 -35.65 5.28 -4.58
CA SER A 82 -34.62 5.72 -3.64
C SER A 82 -35.18 6.34 -2.35
N LYS A 83 -36.29 7.09 -2.47
CA LYS A 83 -37.00 7.72 -1.34
C LYS A 83 -37.70 6.70 -0.44
N GLY A 84 -37.90 5.47 -0.95
CA GLY A 84 -38.45 4.34 -0.20
C GLY A 84 -37.42 3.58 0.63
N PHE A 85 -36.15 3.98 0.64
CA PHE A 85 -35.10 3.31 1.41
C PHE A 85 -34.37 4.24 2.37
N TYR A 86 -34.11 3.73 3.56
CA TYR A 86 -33.16 4.32 4.48
C TYR A 86 -31.73 3.86 4.14
N THR A 87 -30.80 4.82 4.14
CA THR A 87 -29.38 4.60 3.84
C THR A 87 -28.45 5.05 4.97
N GLY A 88 -29.00 5.38 6.14
CA GLY A 88 -28.25 5.78 7.34
C GLY A 88 -27.46 4.64 8.00
N GLY A 89 -26.80 4.92 9.12
CA GLY A 89 -26.09 3.94 9.92
C GLY A 89 -27.02 2.82 10.39
N ILE A 90 -26.46 1.61 10.53
CA ILE A 90 -27.22 0.40 10.84
C ILE A 90 -26.67 -0.28 12.09
N ASN A 91 -27.58 -0.78 12.92
CA ASN A 91 -27.28 -1.69 14.01
C ASN A 91 -27.21 -3.14 13.49
N TYR A 92 -26.08 -3.51 12.91
CA TYR A 92 -25.88 -4.83 12.30
C TYR A 92 -25.91 -5.96 13.32
N GLU A 93 -25.46 -5.73 14.55
CA GLU A 93 -25.55 -6.70 15.65
C GLU A 93 -27.01 -7.10 15.92
N LEU A 94 -27.89 -6.10 16.08
CA LEU A 94 -29.31 -6.33 16.32
C LEU A 94 -29.98 -6.96 15.11
N LEU A 95 -29.63 -6.52 13.89
CA LEU A 95 -30.14 -7.08 12.66
C LEU A 95 -29.77 -8.56 12.54
N ALA A 96 -28.50 -8.92 12.70
CA ALA A 96 -28.03 -10.31 12.64
C ALA A 96 -28.72 -11.19 13.69
N LYS A 97 -28.88 -10.68 14.92
CA LYS A 97 -29.59 -11.38 15.99
C LYS A 97 -31.05 -11.65 15.62
N ASP A 98 -31.79 -10.62 15.22
CA ASP A 98 -33.19 -10.76 14.84
C ASP A 98 -33.37 -11.68 13.63
N LEU A 99 -32.51 -11.57 12.61
CA LEU A 99 -32.53 -12.45 11.46
C LEU A 99 -32.31 -13.90 11.89
N LYS A 100 -31.30 -14.18 12.73
CA LYS A 100 -31.02 -15.53 13.24
C LYS A 100 -32.19 -16.11 14.04
N GLU A 101 -32.78 -15.32 14.93
CA GLU A 101 -33.83 -15.78 15.85
C GLU A 101 -35.21 -15.89 15.19
N LYS A 102 -35.45 -15.12 14.11
CA LYS A 102 -36.79 -14.99 13.52
C LYS A 102 -36.90 -15.54 12.10
N LEU A 103 -35.80 -15.71 11.35
CA LEU A 103 -35.86 -16.45 10.09
C LEU A 103 -36.06 -17.95 10.36
N GLY A 104 -37.15 -18.50 9.82
CA GLY A 104 -37.40 -19.94 9.81
C GLY A 104 -38.08 -20.51 11.06
N LEU A 105 -38.25 -19.74 12.14
CA LEU A 105 -38.95 -20.19 13.36
C LEU A 105 -40.39 -19.67 13.47
N ILE A 106 -40.72 -18.56 12.81
CA ILE A 106 -42.03 -17.90 12.91
C ILE A 106 -42.49 -17.53 11.51
N ASN A 107 -43.68 -17.99 11.11
CA ASN A 107 -44.25 -17.73 9.77
C ASN A 107 -44.51 -16.24 9.44
N ASN A 108 -44.27 -15.34 10.41
CA ASN A 108 -44.68 -13.94 10.41
C ASN A 108 -43.59 -12.99 10.99
N PHE A 109 -42.35 -13.03 10.50
CA PHE A 109 -41.37 -11.99 10.86
C PHE A 109 -41.71 -10.68 10.13
N LEU A 110 -42.42 -9.78 10.82
CA LEU A 110 -42.65 -8.42 10.33
C LEU A 110 -41.36 -7.61 10.40
N PHE A 111 -40.84 -7.21 9.24
CA PHE A 111 -39.65 -6.38 9.14
C PHE A 111 -40.00 -4.91 9.38
N GLU A 112 -39.37 -4.32 10.39
CA GLU A 112 -39.52 -2.91 10.77
C GLU A 112 -38.16 -2.23 10.64
N PRO A 113 -37.89 -1.51 9.54
CA PRO A 113 -36.57 -0.99 9.23
C PRO A 113 -36.08 0.02 10.27
N GLU A 114 -36.97 0.82 10.87
CA GLU A 114 -36.61 1.87 11.83
C GLU A 114 -35.94 1.30 13.09
N LYS A 115 -36.21 0.04 13.43
CA LYS A 115 -35.59 -0.64 14.57
C LYS A 115 -34.08 -0.79 14.43
N TYR A 116 -33.59 -0.87 13.20
CA TYR A 116 -32.19 -1.14 12.90
C TYR A 116 -31.42 0.13 12.53
N LEU A 117 -32.10 1.26 12.34
CA LEU A 117 -31.46 2.52 11.96
C LEU A 117 -30.78 3.18 13.15
N LEU A 118 -29.65 3.79 12.84
CA LEU A 118 -28.88 4.65 13.71
C LEU A 118 -28.70 5.99 12.98
N GLU A 119 -28.75 7.08 13.74
CA GLU A 119 -28.51 8.41 13.18
C GLU A 119 -27.03 8.58 12.82
N ASP A 120 -26.76 8.96 11.57
CA ASP A 120 -25.41 9.28 11.12
C ASP A 120 -24.84 10.45 11.90
N LYS A 121 -23.54 10.39 12.19
CA LYS A 121 -22.86 11.44 12.94
C LYS A 121 -22.37 12.52 11.99
N THR A 122 -22.91 13.72 12.14
CA THR A 122 -22.37 14.90 11.47
C THR A 122 -21.15 15.39 12.23
N VAL A 123 -19.99 15.38 11.57
CA VAL A 123 -18.73 15.87 12.14
C VAL A 123 -18.19 17.02 11.31
N TYR A 124 -17.57 17.98 11.97
CA TYR A 124 -16.88 19.05 11.29
C TYR A 124 -15.63 18.50 10.60
N SER A 125 -15.55 18.66 9.28
CA SER A 125 -14.45 18.13 8.45
C SER A 125 -13.51 19.22 7.94
N GLY A 126 -13.66 20.46 8.40
CA GLY A 126 -12.81 21.60 8.04
C GLY A 126 -13.59 22.76 7.44
N SER A 127 -12.87 23.73 6.87
CA SER A 127 -13.47 24.85 6.14
C SER A 127 -13.22 24.69 4.65
N SER A 128 -14.19 25.02 3.81
CA SER A 128 -13.99 25.09 2.36
C SER A 128 -13.00 26.21 2.02
N SER A 129 -12.53 26.23 0.77
CA SER A 129 -11.69 27.32 0.22
C SER A 129 -12.33 28.72 0.33
N PHE A 130 -13.60 28.81 0.70
CA PHE A 130 -14.34 30.05 0.95
C PHE A 130 -14.67 30.28 2.44
N ASN A 131 -13.94 29.65 3.37
CA ASN A 131 -14.16 29.74 4.83
C ASN A 131 -15.55 29.28 5.31
N ALA A 132 -16.31 28.55 4.50
CA ALA A 132 -17.56 27.94 4.96
C ALA A 132 -17.26 26.64 5.72
N PRO A 133 -17.85 26.41 6.90
CA PRO A 133 -17.68 25.15 7.61
C PRO A 133 -18.24 24.00 6.76
N VAL A 134 -17.40 22.99 6.51
CA VAL A 134 -17.76 21.75 5.83
C VAL A 134 -17.98 20.70 6.90
N PHE A 135 -19.13 20.04 6.83
CA PHE A 135 -19.46 18.92 7.69
C PHE A 135 -19.49 17.66 6.84
N SER A 136 -18.86 16.59 7.33
CA SER A 136 -19.00 15.25 6.77
C SER A 136 -19.93 14.41 7.63
N SER A 137 -20.67 13.52 6.97
CA SER A 137 -21.50 12.53 7.64
C SER A 137 -20.71 11.23 7.78
N ILE A 138 -20.51 10.76 9.01
CA ILE A 138 -19.92 9.47 9.32
C ILE A 138 -21.06 8.49 9.65
N LYS A 139 -21.07 7.35 8.95
CA LYS A 139 -22.01 6.26 9.21
C LYS A 139 -21.89 5.77 10.64
N ASN A 140 -22.94 5.91 11.42
CA ASN A 140 -22.97 5.48 12.81
C ASN A 140 -23.38 4.01 12.90
N ASN A 141 -22.53 3.11 12.39
CA ASN A 141 -22.83 1.69 12.39
C ASN A 141 -22.52 1.04 13.75
N LYS A 142 -23.37 0.12 14.19
CA LYS A 142 -23.03 -0.82 15.27
C LYS A 142 -22.65 -2.17 14.63
N PRO A 143 -21.35 -2.55 14.64
CA PRO A 143 -20.88 -3.74 13.93
C PRO A 143 -21.43 -5.02 14.57
N PHE A 144 -21.46 -6.11 13.80
CA PHE A 144 -21.59 -7.45 14.36
C PHE A 144 -20.22 -8.05 14.63
N VAL A 145 -20.14 -9.04 15.52
CA VAL A 145 -18.88 -9.67 15.93
C VAL A 145 -18.86 -11.15 15.53
N TYR A 146 -17.73 -11.61 15.00
CA TYR A 146 -17.46 -13.02 14.77
C TYR A 146 -16.04 -13.38 15.23
N LYS A 147 -15.75 -14.68 15.38
CA LYS A 147 -14.42 -15.16 15.81
C LYS A 147 -13.64 -15.71 14.62
N LYS A 148 -12.37 -15.34 14.52
CA LYS A 148 -11.39 -15.91 13.58
C LYS A 148 -10.09 -16.17 14.33
N ASN A 149 -9.63 -17.43 14.36
CA ASN A 149 -8.41 -17.85 15.05
C ASN A 149 -8.32 -17.30 16.49
N ASP A 150 -9.37 -17.53 17.29
CA ASP A 150 -9.54 -17.05 18.67
C ASP A 150 -9.54 -15.52 18.87
N THR A 151 -9.50 -14.74 17.79
CA THR A 151 -9.61 -13.29 17.80
C THR A 151 -11.03 -12.85 17.46
N GLU A 152 -11.58 -11.89 18.21
CA GLU A 152 -12.87 -11.27 17.89
C GLU A 152 -12.69 -10.20 16.82
N ILE A 153 -13.44 -10.32 15.73
CA ILE A 153 -13.45 -9.39 14.61
C ILE A 153 -14.80 -8.66 14.58
N GLN A 154 -14.75 -7.34 14.51
CA GLN A 154 -15.92 -6.49 14.29
C GLN A 154 -16.09 -6.21 12.79
N ALA A 155 -17.29 -6.38 12.26
CA ALA A 155 -17.57 -6.18 10.84
C ALA A 155 -18.85 -5.38 10.55
N THR A 156 -18.81 -4.67 9.43
CA THR A 156 -19.91 -3.87 8.87
C THR A 156 -19.98 -4.08 7.36
N PHE A 157 -21.13 -3.80 6.76
CA PHE A 157 -21.26 -3.72 5.31
C PHE A 157 -20.88 -2.31 4.80
N ASP A 158 -20.31 -2.25 3.60
CA ASP A 158 -19.85 -1.01 2.95
C ASP A 158 -21.06 -0.11 2.65
N LEU A 159 -22.14 -0.72 2.18
CA LEU A 159 -23.41 -0.05 1.94
C LEU A 159 -24.56 -0.96 2.38
N ALA A 160 -25.54 -0.37 3.05
CA ALA A 160 -26.80 -1.02 3.35
C ALA A 160 -27.96 -0.11 2.94
N LYS A 161 -29.03 -0.73 2.47
CA LYS A 161 -30.29 -0.07 2.17
C LYS A 161 -31.42 -0.85 2.83
N LEU A 162 -32.18 -0.18 3.68
CA LEU A 162 -33.36 -0.76 4.33
C LEU A 162 -34.63 -0.16 3.73
N ASN A 163 -35.49 -0.99 3.18
CA ASN A 163 -36.75 -0.53 2.61
C ASN A 163 -37.68 -0.07 3.74
N THR A 164 -38.23 1.14 3.60
CA THR A 164 -39.16 1.79 4.53
C THR A 164 -40.47 1.03 4.69
N ARG A 165 -40.80 0.14 3.75
CA ARG A 165 -42.00 -0.70 3.77
C ARG A 165 -41.96 -1.68 4.94
N LYS A 166 -43.04 -1.72 5.71
CA LYS A 166 -43.25 -2.73 6.76
C LYS A 166 -44.03 -3.90 6.19
N ASN A 167 -43.38 -5.05 6.07
CA ASN A 167 -44.00 -6.27 5.56
C ASN A 167 -43.28 -7.53 6.07
N LEU A 168 -43.88 -8.70 5.87
CA LEU A 168 -43.32 -9.98 6.26
C LEU A 168 -42.05 -10.30 5.45
N LEU A 169 -40.99 -10.69 6.14
CA LEU A 169 -39.74 -11.13 5.54
C LEU A 169 -39.84 -12.59 5.11
N SER A 170 -39.30 -12.91 3.93
CA SER A 170 -39.12 -14.28 3.47
C SER A 170 -37.98 -14.97 4.24
N ASN A 171 -38.02 -16.31 4.31
CA ASN A 171 -36.85 -17.09 4.71
C ASN A 171 -35.80 -17.21 3.59
N SER A 172 -36.16 -16.85 2.36
CA SER A 172 -35.27 -16.84 1.20
C SER A 172 -34.47 -15.54 1.12
N TYR A 173 -33.31 -15.62 0.50
CA TYR A 173 -32.48 -14.47 0.17
C TYR A 173 -31.87 -14.67 -1.21
N ASN A 174 -31.54 -13.57 -1.87
CA ASN A 174 -30.79 -13.57 -3.12
C ASN A 174 -29.38 -13.08 -2.83
N PHE A 175 -28.41 -13.57 -3.59
CA PHE A 175 -27.05 -13.06 -3.54
C PHE A 175 -26.50 -12.90 -4.95
N GLY A 176 -25.52 -12.03 -5.08
CA GLY A 176 -24.86 -11.71 -6.34
C GLY A 176 -23.42 -11.30 -6.09
N ILE A 177 -22.60 -11.53 -7.10
CA ILE A 177 -21.19 -11.16 -7.11
C ILE A 177 -20.98 -10.36 -8.39
N TYR A 178 -20.66 -9.09 -8.23
CA TYR A 178 -20.45 -8.17 -9.34
C TYR A 178 -18.98 -7.84 -9.44
N PHE A 179 -18.48 -7.87 -10.66
CA PHE A 179 -17.17 -7.36 -11.02
C PHE A 179 -17.40 -6.10 -11.86
N ASP A 180 -17.06 -4.94 -11.32
CA ASP A 180 -17.18 -3.63 -11.97
C ASP A 180 -15.85 -2.90 -11.89
N ASN A 181 -15.36 -2.34 -13.02
CA ASN A 181 -14.22 -1.43 -13.13
C ASN A 181 -13.20 -1.62 -11.98
N TYR A 182 -12.64 -2.84 -11.87
CA TYR A 182 -11.59 -3.22 -10.92
C TYR A 182 -11.97 -3.63 -9.49
N LYS A 183 -13.25 -3.76 -9.14
CA LYS A 183 -13.72 -4.16 -7.79
C LYS A 183 -14.69 -5.34 -7.84
N VAL A 184 -14.46 -6.33 -6.98
CA VAL A 184 -15.45 -7.37 -6.66
C VAL A 184 -16.36 -6.88 -5.54
N THR A 185 -17.67 -6.89 -5.79
CA THR A 185 -18.69 -6.52 -4.81
C THR A 185 -19.64 -7.69 -4.58
N TYR A 186 -19.81 -8.08 -3.33
CA TYR A 186 -20.77 -9.10 -2.90
C TYR A 186 -22.03 -8.40 -2.40
N ASN A 187 -23.20 -8.88 -2.81
CA ASN A 187 -24.46 -8.44 -2.23
C ASN A 187 -25.29 -9.60 -1.68
N ILE A 188 -26.01 -9.31 -0.61
CA ILE A 188 -27.07 -10.17 -0.07
C ILE A 188 -28.34 -9.34 0.07
N ASN A 189 -29.43 -9.88 -0.46
CA ASN A 189 -30.73 -9.23 -0.51
C ASN A 189 -31.76 -10.12 0.19
N PHE A 190 -32.35 -9.63 1.27
CA PHE A 190 -33.49 -10.30 1.91
C PHE A 190 -34.78 -9.76 1.31
N ILE A 191 -35.63 -10.67 0.84
CA ILE A 191 -36.87 -10.31 0.15
C ILE A 191 -38.06 -10.36 1.09
N TYR A 192 -39.08 -9.56 0.78
CA TYR A 192 -40.39 -9.72 1.41
C TYR A 192 -41.07 -11.00 0.90
N LYS A 193 -41.99 -11.52 1.71
CA LYS A 193 -42.73 -12.75 1.43
C LYS A 193 -43.59 -12.67 0.16
N ASP A 194 -44.13 -11.49 -0.15
CA ASP A 194 -44.87 -11.24 -1.39
C ASP A 194 -43.96 -11.11 -2.63
N GLY A 195 -42.65 -11.07 -2.43
CA GLY A 195 -41.62 -11.14 -3.47
C GLY A 195 -41.20 -12.56 -3.85
N GLU A 196 -41.55 -13.61 -3.10
CA GLU A 196 -41.03 -14.98 -3.32
C GLU A 196 -41.34 -15.55 -4.71
N ASN A 197 -42.48 -15.17 -5.29
CA ASN A 197 -42.90 -15.62 -6.62
C ASN A 197 -42.30 -14.77 -7.76
N LYS A 198 -41.54 -13.72 -7.44
CA LYS A 198 -40.89 -12.88 -8.44
C LYS A 198 -39.60 -13.55 -8.87
N LYS A 199 -39.44 -13.77 -10.18
CA LYS A 199 -38.16 -14.20 -10.74
C LYS A 199 -37.21 -13.02 -10.71
N PHE A 200 -36.36 -12.95 -9.70
CA PHE A 200 -35.21 -12.06 -9.71
C PHE A 200 -34.16 -12.70 -10.62
N SER A 201 -34.11 -12.33 -11.90
CA SER A 201 -33.00 -12.75 -12.74
C SER A 201 -31.80 -11.86 -12.43
N ASP A 202 -30.66 -12.48 -12.11
CA ASP A 202 -29.37 -11.78 -12.06
C ASP A 202 -29.02 -11.12 -13.41
N ALA A 203 -29.69 -11.56 -14.48
CA ALA A 203 -29.58 -11.09 -15.85
C ALA A 203 -30.31 -9.77 -16.18
N GLN A 204 -31.05 -9.13 -15.26
CA GLN A 204 -31.48 -7.72 -15.47
C GLN A 204 -30.34 -6.75 -15.14
N THR A 205 -29.24 -6.91 -15.87
CA THR A 205 -28.04 -6.07 -15.92
C THR A 205 -27.96 -5.28 -17.22
N ASP A 206 -29.08 -5.09 -17.92
CA ASP A 206 -29.12 -4.13 -19.01
C ASP A 206 -29.06 -2.71 -18.42
N ALA A 207 -27.87 -2.12 -18.52
CA ALA A 207 -27.48 -0.72 -18.31
C ALA A 207 -27.90 -0.07 -16.97
N THR A 208 -27.20 -0.40 -15.89
CA THR A 208 -26.94 0.59 -14.82
C THR A 208 -25.45 0.63 -14.54
N GLU A 209 -24.88 1.84 -14.42
CA GLU A 209 -23.44 2.04 -14.28
C GLU A 209 -22.89 1.48 -12.95
N THR A 210 -23.74 1.25 -11.93
CA THR A 210 -23.29 0.72 -10.63
C THR A 210 -24.17 -0.41 -10.06
N PRO A 211 -23.61 -1.39 -9.30
CA PRO A 211 -24.39 -2.39 -8.57
C PRO A 211 -25.15 -1.81 -7.36
N TYR A 212 -24.87 -0.55 -7.01
CA TYR A 212 -25.49 0.17 -5.91
C TYR A 212 -26.75 0.91 -6.34
N ASP A 213 -27.10 0.94 -7.62
CA ASP A 213 -28.28 1.64 -8.10
C ASP A 213 -29.58 0.94 -7.68
N PHE A 214 -30.68 1.69 -7.70
CA PHE A 214 -32.01 1.13 -7.46
C PHE A 214 -32.51 0.44 -8.72
N LYS A 215 -33.13 -0.74 -8.56
CA LYS A 215 -33.77 -1.50 -9.64
C LYS A 215 -35.25 -1.65 -9.35
N LEU A 216 -36.10 -1.80 -10.36
CA LEU A 216 -37.54 -2.01 -10.17
C LEU A 216 -37.87 -3.12 -9.16
N ASN A 217 -37.17 -4.24 -9.25
CA ASN A 217 -37.38 -5.38 -8.36
C ASN A 217 -37.02 -5.10 -6.89
N ASP A 218 -36.33 -3.98 -6.61
CA ASP A 218 -35.99 -3.58 -5.24
C ASP A 218 -37.23 -3.28 -4.40
N GLU A 219 -38.40 -3.01 -5.00
CA GLU A 219 -39.66 -2.85 -4.25
C GLU A 219 -40.03 -4.10 -3.41
N TYR A 220 -39.53 -5.27 -3.81
CA TYR A 220 -39.72 -6.54 -3.10
C TYR A 220 -38.53 -6.90 -2.21
N ILE A 221 -37.47 -6.10 -2.18
CA ILE A 221 -36.30 -6.31 -1.34
C ILE A 221 -36.43 -5.46 -0.08
N ALA A 222 -36.38 -6.12 1.07
CA ALA A 222 -36.48 -5.50 2.39
C ALA A 222 -35.13 -4.93 2.86
N ILE A 223 -34.06 -5.71 2.65
CA ILE A 223 -32.71 -5.40 3.12
C ILE A 223 -31.75 -5.68 1.96
N LYS A 224 -30.96 -4.68 1.56
CA LYS A 224 -29.82 -4.85 0.65
C LYS A 224 -28.54 -4.59 1.44
N LEU A 225 -27.62 -5.54 1.44
CA LEU A 225 -26.30 -5.39 2.05
C LEU A 225 -25.24 -5.62 0.98
N TYR A 226 -24.25 -4.73 0.95
CA TYR A 226 -23.15 -4.77 -0.01
C TYR A 226 -21.81 -4.69 0.70
N THR A 227 -20.84 -5.46 0.24
CA THR A 227 -19.48 -5.41 0.78
C THR A 227 -18.46 -5.83 -0.27
N GLY A 228 -17.25 -5.28 -0.20
CA GLY A 228 -16.07 -5.81 -0.89
C GLY A 228 -15.42 -7.00 -0.18
N SER A 229 -15.89 -7.39 1.01
CA SER A 229 -15.32 -8.46 1.83
C SER A 229 -16.15 -9.74 1.74
N ALA A 230 -15.63 -10.76 1.04
CA ALA A 230 -16.25 -12.09 1.01
C ALA A 230 -16.40 -12.68 2.42
N GLU A 231 -15.42 -12.46 3.28
CA GLU A 231 -15.42 -12.96 4.66
C GLU A 231 -16.57 -12.36 5.48
N THR A 232 -16.74 -11.04 5.45
CA THR A 232 -17.84 -10.34 6.13
C THR A 232 -19.19 -10.92 5.68
N PHE A 233 -19.33 -11.13 4.38
CA PHE A 233 -20.53 -11.70 3.77
C PHE A 233 -20.79 -13.15 4.20
N ILE A 234 -19.77 -14.02 4.18
CA ILE A 234 -19.87 -15.43 4.58
C ILE A 234 -20.17 -15.55 6.08
N GLU A 235 -19.48 -14.81 6.92
CA GLU A 235 -19.62 -14.92 8.38
C GLU A 235 -20.95 -14.32 8.86
N PHE A 236 -21.45 -13.28 8.19
CA PHE A 236 -22.83 -12.84 8.40
C PHE A 236 -23.82 -13.97 8.11
N LEU A 237 -23.72 -14.62 6.94
CA LEU A 237 -24.55 -15.78 6.59
C LEU A 237 -24.40 -16.93 7.57
N ARG A 238 -23.19 -17.20 8.06
CA ARG A 238 -22.92 -18.24 9.05
C ARG A 238 -23.67 -17.96 10.35
N ILE A 239 -23.69 -16.70 10.82
CA ILE A 239 -24.41 -16.30 12.03
C ILE A 239 -25.91 -16.52 11.86
N ILE A 240 -26.48 -16.13 10.71
CA ILE A 240 -27.94 -16.11 10.53
C ILE A 240 -28.55 -17.42 10.02
N LYS A 241 -27.80 -18.22 9.26
CA LYS A 241 -28.28 -19.45 8.60
C LYS A 241 -27.52 -20.70 9.02
N GLY A 242 -26.35 -20.55 9.64
CA GLY A 242 -25.51 -21.66 10.08
C GLY A 242 -24.44 -22.07 9.07
N ASN A 243 -23.60 -23.02 9.49
CA ASN A 243 -22.39 -23.43 8.77
C ASN A 243 -22.68 -24.02 7.38
N SER A 244 -23.75 -24.81 7.24
CA SER A 244 -24.04 -25.48 5.96
C SER A 244 -24.25 -24.48 4.83
N GLN A 245 -25.03 -23.43 5.06
CA GLN A 245 -25.29 -22.37 4.09
C GLN A 245 -24.04 -21.52 3.82
N ALA A 246 -23.24 -21.24 4.84
CA ALA A 246 -21.98 -20.51 4.69
C ALA A 246 -20.98 -21.27 3.80
N GLU A 247 -20.86 -22.59 3.97
CA GLU A 247 -19.96 -23.40 3.14
C GLU A 247 -20.50 -23.59 1.71
N GLN A 248 -21.82 -23.71 1.54
CA GLN A 248 -22.43 -23.65 0.20
C GLN A 248 -22.10 -22.33 -0.49
N MET A 249 -22.17 -21.21 0.24
CA MET A 249 -21.86 -19.90 -0.31
C MET A 249 -20.40 -19.77 -0.75
N LYS A 250 -19.44 -20.31 0.01
CA LYS A 250 -18.03 -20.38 -0.42
C LYS A 250 -17.90 -21.13 -1.75
N ASN A 251 -18.58 -22.27 -1.90
CA ASN A 251 -18.56 -23.05 -3.14
C ASN A 251 -19.16 -22.27 -4.33
N ASP A 252 -20.20 -21.48 -4.09
CA ASP A 252 -20.79 -20.63 -5.12
C ASP A 252 -19.84 -19.48 -5.49
N ILE A 253 -19.21 -18.81 -4.53
CA ILE A 253 -18.18 -17.79 -4.77
C ILE A 253 -17.02 -18.38 -5.59
N ILE A 254 -16.52 -19.56 -5.23
CA ILE A 254 -15.49 -20.28 -6.00
C ILE A 254 -15.93 -20.48 -7.46
N ARG A 255 -17.18 -20.89 -7.69
CA ARG A 255 -17.72 -21.10 -9.03
C ARG A 255 -17.73 -19.80 -9.85
N TYR A 256 -18.14 -18.69 -9.24
CA TYR A 256 -18.12 -17.37 -9.88
C TYR A 256 -16.70 -16.91 -10.22
N TYR A 257 -15.75 -17.04 -9.30
CA TYR A 257 -14.34 -16.71 -9.58
C TYR A 257 -13.77 -17.55 -10.72
N LYS A 258 -14.04 -18.87 -10.75
CA LYS A 258 -13.63 -19.72 -11.87
C LYS A 258 -14.21 -19.25 -13.20
N HIS A 259 -15.48 -18.81 -13.20
CA HIS A 259 -16.11 -18.23 -14.38
C HIS A 259 -15.43 -16.91 -14.78
N PHE A 260 -15.14 -16.01 -13.84
CA PHE A 260 -14.46 -14.75 -14.13
C PHE A 260 -13.04 -14.96 -14.67
N PHE A 261 -12.25 -15.87 -14.09
CA PHE A 261 -10.93 -16.23 -14.62
C PHE A 261 -11.01 -16.81 -16.04
N ALA A 262 -11.99 -17.68 -16.31
CA ALA A 262 -12.20 -18.24 -17.65
C ALA A 262 -12.58 -17.16 -18.68
N THR A 263 -13.43 -16.20 -18.28
CA THR A 263 -13.85 -15.06 -19.11
C THR A 263 -12.70 -14.06 -19.33
N ALA A 264 -11.87 -13.83 -18.31
CA ALA A 264 -10.72 -12.93 -18.38
C ALA A 264 -9.68 -13.39 -19.40
N LYS A 265 -9.57 -14.70 -19.67
CA LYS A 265 -8.59 -15.29 -20.61
C LYS A 265 -7.15 -14.82 -20.36
N SER A 266 -6.79 -14.61 -19.10
CA SER A 266 -5.50 -14.05 -18.65
C SER A 266 -5.23 -12.62 -19.15
N ASN A 267 -6.26 -11.83 -19.45
CA ASN A 267 -6.12 -10.39 -19.63
C ASN A 267 -5.62 -9.75 -18.32
N PRO A 268 -4.43 -9.14 -18.29
CA PRO A 268 -3.82 -8.61 -17.07
C PRO A 268 -4.70 -7.56 -16.37
N ASP A 269 -5.46 -6.75 -17.11
CA ASP A 269 -6.36 -5.69 -16.58
C ASP A 269 -7.60 -6.21 -15.87
N ILE A 270 -7.91 -7.49 -16.04
CA ILE A 270 -9.06 -8.14 -15.42
C ILE A 270 -8.58 -9.00 -14.25
N ILE A 271 -7.49 -9.76 -14.46
CA ILE A 271 -6.96 -10.67 -13.44
C ILE A 271 -6.31 -9.91 -12.27
N ASP A 272 -5.72 -8.73 -12.48
CA ASP A 272 -5.19 -7.92 -11.39
C ASP A 272 -6.28 -7.61 -10.34
N ALA A 273 -7.46 -7.18 -10.79
CA ALA A 273 -8.60 -6.88 -9.94
C ALA A 273 -9.15 -8.13 -9.24
N LEU A 274 -9.13 -9.27 -9.93
CA LEU A 274 -9.56 -10.54 -9.33
C LEU A 274 -8.63 -10.98 -8.21
N TYR A 275 -7.31 -10.78 -8.34
CA TYR A 275 -6.32 -11.17 -7.33
C TYR A 275 -6.12 -10.13 -6.21
N GLU A 276 -6.43 -8.85 -6.42
CA GLU A 276 -6.16 -7.79 -5.44
C GLU A 276 -6.83 -8.07 -4.08
N ASN A 277 -8.09 -8.51 -4.10
CA ASN A 277 -8.89 -8.81 -2.90
C ASN A 277 -9.43 -10.24 -2.91
N ILE A 278 -8.71 -11.16 -3.54
CA ILE A 278 -9.13 -12.55 -3.65
C ILE A 278 -9.24 -13.21 -2.26
N PRO A 279 -10.32 -13.95 -1.97
CA PRO A 279 -10.42 -14.70 -0.72
C PRO A 279 -9.48 -15.91 -0.69
N ASP A 280 -8.92 -16.22 0.49
CA ASP A 280 -7.98 -17.34 0.66
C ASP A 280 -8.57 -18.69 0.17
N PHE A 281 -9.83 -18.98 0.49
CA PHE A 281 -10.50 -20.21 0.04
C PHE A 281 -10.69 -20.29 -1.48
N VAL A 282 -10.63 -19.16 -2.19
CA VAL A 282 -10.61 -19.14 -3.67
C VAL A 282 -9.20 -19.43 -4.16
N LEU A 283 -8.17 -18.81 -3.58
CA LEU A 283 -6.76 -19.12 -3.91
C LEU A 283 -6.46 -20.61 -3.73
N GLU A 284 -6.95 -21.21 -2.65
CA GLU A 284 -6.77 -22.63 -2.31
C GLU A 284 -7.29 -23.59 -3.39
N VAL A 285 -8.20 -23.19 -4.26
CA VAL A 285 -8.73 -24.05 -5.33
C VAL A 285 -8.15 -23.77 -6.72
N LEU A 286 -7.32 -22.74 -6.86
CA LEU A 286 -6.61 -22.46 -8.12
C LEU A 286 -5.45 -23.45 -8.33
N THR A 287 -5.12 -23.75 -9.59
CA THR A 287 -4.00 -24.64 -9.92
C THR A 287 -2.71 -23.85 -10.11
N ASP A 288 -1.56 -24.45 -9.82
CA ASP A 288 -0.26 -23.80 -10.05
C ASP A 288 -0.07 -23.39 -11.52
N GLU A 289 -0.63 -24.15 -12.47
CA GLU A 289 -0.63 -23.81 -13.90
C GLU A 289 -1.38 -22.50 -14.20
N MET A 290 -2.57 -22.31 -13.59
CA MET A 290 -3.32 -21.08 -13.72
C MET A 290 -2.57 -19.91 -13.08
N LEU A 291 -2.08 -20.10 -11.85
CA LEU A 291 -1.32 -19.08 -11.12
C LEU A 291 -0.08 -18.65 -11.89
N TRP A 292 0.70 -19.59 -12.44
CA TRP A 292 1.87 -19.25 -13.24
C TRP A 292 1.52 -18.51 -14.52
N LYS A 293 0.50 -18.97 -15.27
CA LYS A 293 0.05 -18.30 -16.49
C LYS A 293 -0.37 -16.85 -16.20
N ASP A 294 -1.11 -16.63 -15.13
CA ASP A 294 -1.56 -15.31 -14.71
C ASP A 294 -0.39 -14.46 -14.18
N PHE A 295 0.58 -15.06 -13.46
CA PHE A 295 1.80 -14.39 -13.03
C PHE A 295 2.64 -13.90 -14.20
N VAL A 296 2.78 -14.72 -15.26
CA VAL A 296 3.44 -14.31 -16.51
C VAL A 296 2.68 -13.14 -17.15
N SER A 297 1.35 -13.21 -17.24
CA SER A 297 0.55 -12.11 -17.81
C SER A 297 0.73 -10.80 -17.04
N LEU A 298 0.62 -10.84 -15.71
CA LEU A 298 0.84 -9.68 -14.83
C LEU A 298 2.28 -9.14 -14.95
N SER A 299 3.26 -10.00 -15.19
CA SER A 299 4.66 -9.58 -15.38
C SER A 299 4.88 -8.74 -16.64
N GLU A 300 4.03 -8.85 -17.66
CA GLU A 300 4.17 -8.11 -18.92
C GLU A 300 3.56 -6.70 -18.84
N LYS A 301 2.49 -6.51 -18.06
CA LYS A 301 1.80 -5.21 -17.90
C LYS A 301 2.62 -4.23 -17.06
N ALA A 302 2.57 -2.93 -17.38
CA ALA A 302 3.09 -1.92 -16.45
C ALA A 302 2.20 -1.88 -15.20
N ILE A 303 2.77 -1.61 -14.02
CA ILE A 303 1.94 -1.31 -12.85
C ILE A 303 1.32 0.06 -13.11
N ASP A 304 0.02 0.08 -13.33
CA ASP A 304 -0.72 1.31 -13.54
C ASP A 304 -0.98 1.99 -12.18
N THR A 305 -1.41 3.25 -12.23
CA THR A 305 -1.63 4.07 -11.03
C THR A 305 -3.10 4.38 -10.81
N SER A 306 -4.00 3.71 -11.55
CA SER A 306 -5.41 4.06 -11.61
C SER A 306 -6.28 2.82 -11.79
N GLY A 307 -6.96 2.42 -10.71
CA GLY A 307 -7.92 1.31 -10.73
C GLY A 307 -7.57 0.28 -9.67
N THR A 308 -6.79 -0.72 -10.05
CA THR A 308 -6.34 -1.82 -9.19
C THR A 308 -5.02 -1.54 -8.48
N ASN A 309 -4.73 -2.32 -7.44
CA ASN A 309 -3.40 -2.42 -6.88
C ASN A 309 -2.69 -3.69 -7.36
N GLU A 310 -2.04 -3.63 -8.52
CA GLU A 310 -1.36 -4.78 -9.15
C GLU A 310 -0.22 -5.33 -8.28
N ASN A 311 0.37 -4.50 -7.42
CA ASN A 311 1.36 -4.96 -6.44
C ASN A 311 0.74 -6.01 -5.52
N LEU A 312 -0.46 -5.73 -4.97
CA LEU A 312 -1.19 -6.69 -4.13
C LEU A 312 -1.65 -7.91 -4.91
N SER A 313 -2.08 -7.73 -6.15
CA SER A 313 -2.52 -8.83 -7.02
C SER A 313 -1.43 -9.89 -7.19
N VAL A 314 -0.22 -9.47 -7.55
CA VAL A 314 0.94 -10.36 -7.70
C VAL A 314 1.30 -11.03 -6.36
N ILE A 315 1.30 -10.27 -5.26
CA ILE A 315 1.61 -10.81 -3.92
C ILE A 315 0.59 -11.87 -3.52
N ASN A 316 -0.70 -11.60 -3.69
CA ASN A 316 -1.78 -12.52 -3.33
C ASN A 316 -1.79 -13.76 -4.20
N LEU A 317 -1.50 -13.63 -5.50
CA LEU A 317 -1.32 -14.77 -6.40
C LEU A 317 -0.26 -15.73 -5.86
N LEU A 318 0.90 -15.23 -5.44
CA LEU A 318 1.99 -16.06 -4.89
C LEU A 318 1.58 -16.82 -3.63
N LYS A 319 0.64 -16.31 -2.83
CA LYS A 319 0.12 -17.03 -1.65
C LYS A 319 -0.64 -18.30 -2.02
N GLY A 320 -1.19 -18.38 -3.24
CA GLY A 320 -1.92 -19.54 -3.74
C GLY A 320 -1.02 -20.68 -4.24
N VAL A 321 0.30 -20.47 -4.30
CA VAL A 321 1.24 -21.46 -4.85
C VAL A 321 1.35 -22.68 -3.94
N LYS A 322 1.17 -23.87 -4.52
CA LYS A 322 1.17 -25.14 -3.78
C LYS A 322 2.42 -25.95 -4.06
N ASN A 323 2.83 -26.00 -5.33
CA ASN A 323 3.98 -26.80 -5.75
C ASN A 323 5.19 -25.92 -6.06
N GLY A 324 5.95 -25.57 -5.02
CA GLY A 324 7.16 -24.75 -5.17
C GLY A 324 8.26 -25.41 -6.02
N VAL A 325 8.34 -26.75 -6.07
CA VAL A 325 9.28 -27.47 -6.94
C VAL A 325 8.93 -27.25 -8.41
N TRP A 326 7.64 -27.39 -8.76
CA TRP A 326 7.18 -27.12 -10.12
C TRP A 326 7.39 -25.65 -10.51
N TRP A 327 7.10 -24.72 -9.59
CA TRP A 327 7.38 -23.29 -9.77
C TRP A 327 8.88 -23.02 -9.97
N SER A 328 9.76 -23.75 -9.28
CA SER A 328 11.21 -23.63 -9.49
C SER A 328 11.57 -23.93 -10.94
N THR A 329 11.03 -25.01 -11.50
CA THR A 329 11.22 -25.37 -12.91
C THR A 329 10.69 -24.28 -13.84
N GLN A 330 9.56 -23.65 -13.53
CA GLN A 330 9.03 -22.56 -14.35
C GLN A 330 9.93 -21.31 -14.31
N VAL A 331 10.36 -20.90 -13.12
CA VAL A 331 11.27 -19.74 -12.96
C VAL A 331 12.62 -20.01 -13.63
N ASN A 332 13.17 -21.21 -13.52
CA ASN A 332 14.40 -21.59 -14.20
C ASN A 332 14.29 -21.54 -15.73
N ASN A 333 13.12 -21.88 -16.28
CA ASN A 333 12.87 -21.76 -17.71
C ASN A 333 12.60 -20.32 -18.17
N SER A 334 12.24 -19.41 -17.27
CA SER A 334 11.81 -18.05 -17.62
C SER A 334 12.08 -17.07 -16.46
N PRO A 335 13.35 -16.86 -16.04
CA PRO A 335 13.67 -16.07 -14.85
C PRO A 335 13.34 -14.59 -15.02
N ASN A 336 13.30 -14.11 -16.27
CA ASN A 336 12.92 -12.74 -16.61
C ASN A 336 11.50 -12.38 -16.17
N VAL A 337 10.59 -13.34 -16.00
CA VAL A 337 9.22 -13.10 -15.51
C VAL A 337 9.26 -12.50 -14.10
N VAL A 338 10.02 -13.14 -13.20
CA VAL A 338 10.18 -12.67 -11.81
C VAL A 338 10.90 -11.31 -11.79
N ARG A 339 11.92 -11.13 -12.63
CA ARG A 339 12.66 -9.86 -12.74
C ARG A 339 11.79 -8.70 -13.22
N LYS A 340 10.91 -8.93 -14.20
CA LYS A 340 9.97 -7.91 -14.68
C LYS A 340 9.04 -7.44 -13.58
N VAL A 341 8.48 -8.37 -12.80
CA VAL A 341 7.62 -8.06 -11.65
C VAL A 341 8.40 -7.24 -10.62
N LEU A 342 9.55 -7.75 -10.17
CA LEU A 342 10.42 -7.07 -9.20
C LEU A 342 10.77 -5.64 -9.61
N ASN A 343 11.01 -5.44 -10.91
CA ASN A 343 11.38 -4.12 -11.41
C ASN A 343 10.25 -3.10 -11.46
N LYS A 344 9.01 -3.58 -11.50
CA LYS A 344 7.83 -2.73 -11.56
C LYS A 344 7.25 -2.45 -10.18
N LEU A 345 7.45 -3.36 -9.22
CA LEU A 345 6.89 -3.27 -7.88
C LEU A 345 7.20 -1.92 -7.23
N LYS A 346 6.13 -1.28 -6.76
CA LYS A 346 6.23 -0.10 -5.92
C LYS A 346 6.96 -0.45 -4.66
N ALA A 347 7.63 0.58 -4.19
CA ALA A 347 8.62 0.49 -3.17
C ALA A 347 8.06 -0.26 -1.93
N ASN A 348 7.02 0.29 -1.30
CA ASN A 348 6.34 -0.26 -0.13
C ASN A 348 5.75 -1.69 -0.25
N TYR A 349 5.73 -2.32 -1.44
CA TYR A 349 5.21 -3.69 -1.64
C TYR A 349 6.30 -4.73 -1.85
N LEU A 350 7.55 -4.31 -2.12
CA LEU A 350 8.66 -5.21 -2.38
C LEU A 350 8.88 -6.21 -1.25
N GLU A 351 8.66 -5.79 0.01
CA GLU A 351 8.71 -6.66 1.19
C GLU A 351 7.83 -7.90 1.03
N ASN A 352 6.54 -7.63 0.89
CA ASN A 352 5.49 -8.64 0.89
C ASN A 352 5.65 -9.57 -0.29
N PHE A 353 6.19 -9.07 -1.40
CA PHE A 353 6.55 -9.88 -2.55
C PHE A 353 7.72 -10.82 -2.25
N ILE A 354 8.83 -10.34 -1.69
CA ILE A 354 9.98 -11.19 -1.31
C ILE A 354 9.53 -12.24 -0.29
N ILE A 355 8.70 -11.88 0.68
CA ILE A 355 8.14 -12.81 1.66
C ILE A 355 7.32 -13.89 0.95
N ALA A 356 6.38 -13.50 0.09
CA ALA A 356 5.53 -14.44 -0.64
C ALA A 356 6.38 -15.39 -1.51
N LEU A 357 7.37 -14.84 -2.22
CA LEU A 357 8.28 -15.62 -3.06
C LEU A 357 9.18 -16.57 -2.24
N THR A 358 9.66 -16.16 -1.07
CA THR A 358 10.43 -17.02 -0.16
C THR A 358 9.57 -18.15 0.40
N LYS A 359 8.30 -17.89 0.72
CA LYS A 359 7.35 -18.93 1.16
C LYS A 359 7.14 -20.01 0.10
N VAL A 360 7.13 -19.66 -1.19
CA VAL A 360 7.12 -20.65 -2.28
C VAL A 360 8.31 -21.61 -2.18
N GLY A 361 9.51 -21.07 -1.89
CA GLY A 361 10.72 -21.88 -1.68
C GLY A 361 10.63 -22.74 -0.43
N ILE A 362 10.30 -22.15 0.74
CA ILE A 362 10.20 -22.85 2.02
C ILE A 362 9.25 -24.06 1.93
N ASN A 363 8.10 -23.88 1.27
CA ASN A 363 7.11 -24.95 1.10
C ASN A 363 7.61 -26.12 0.23
N ALA A 364 8.70 -25.92 -0.53
CA ALA A 364 9.32 -26.95 -1.38
C ALA A 364 10.54 -27.62 -0.74
N TRP A 365 11.12 -27.05 0.33
CA TRP A 365 12.36 -27.53 0.92
C TRP A 365 12.18 -28.74 1.82
N LYS A 366 13.17 -29.62 1.79
CA LYS A 366 13.33 -30.77 2.68
C LYS A 366 14.49 -30.52 3.64
N ASP A 367 14.55 -31.26 4.74
CA ASP A 367 15.65 -31.19 5.71
C ASP A 367 17.03 -31.33 5.05
N SER A 368 17.15 -32.17 4.02
CA SER A 368 18.38 -32.33 3.23
C SER A 368 18.79 -31.07 2.50
N ASP A 369 17.84 -30.25 2.07
CA ASP A 369 18.12 -29.02 1.32
C ASP A 369 18.73 -27.96 2.25
N TYR A 370 18.26 -27.87 3.49
CA TYR A 370 18.86 -27.00 4.51
C TYR A 370 20.28 -27.42 4.88
N GLN A 371 20.52 -28.73 5.04
CA GLN A 371 21.86 -29.26 5.39
C GLN A 371 22.89 -29.03 4.28
N ASN A 372 22.46 -29.14 3.02
CA ASN A 372 23.32 -29.00 1.85
C ASN A 372 23.35 -27.57 1.28
N ALA A 373 22.66 -26.63 1.90
CA ALA A 373 22.57 -25.26 1.42
C ALA A 373 23.95 -24.60 1.35
N ILE A 374 24.26 -24.03 0.19
CA ILE A 374 25.50 -23.27 -0.03
C ILE A 374 25.50 -22.08 0.94
N THR A 375 26.63 -21.89 1.63
CA THR A 375 26.80 -20.72 2.49
C THR A 375 27.04 -19.50 1.63
N TYR A 376 26.09 -18.59 1.66
CA TYR A 376 26.05 -17.36 0.91
C TYR A 376 26.11 -16.18 1.87
N SER A 377 26.77 -15.10 1.46
CA SER A 377 26.79 -13.85 2.21
C SER A 377 26.11 -12.79 1.36
N LEU A 378 25.17 -12.06 1.92
CA LEU A 378 24.72 -10.82 1.28
C LEU A 378 25.76 -9.71 1.47
N GLU A 379 26.63 -9.84 2.46
CA GLU A 379 27.68 -8.87 2.77
C GLU A 379 28.97 -9.15 2.02
N MET A 380 29.69 -8.07 1.73
CA MET A 380 31.10 -8.16 1.37
C MET A 380 31.89 -8.59 2.61
N LYS A 381 32.78 -9.58 2.47
CA LYS A 381 33.69 -9.96 3.56
C LYS A 381 35.07 -9.41 3.28
N ASP A 382 35.68 -8.75 4.26
CA ASP A 382 37.05 -8.25 4.14
C ASP A 382 38.00 -9.11 4.97
N THR A 383 39.15 -9.49 4.42
CA THR A 383 40.28 -10.00 5.19
C THR A 383 41.28 -8.88 5.41
N LEU A 384 41.76 -8.75 6.64
CA LEU A 384 42.69 -7.69 7.03
C LEU A 384 44.12 -8.22 7.15
N LYS A 385 45.09 -7.41 6.71
CA LYS A 385 46.52 -7.60 6.99
C LYS A 385 47.09 -6.32 7.56
N ASN A 386 47.67 -6.43 8.74
CA ASN A 386 48.17 -5.27 9.51
C ASN A 386 47.10 -4.17 9.69
N GLY A 387 45.84 -4.57 9.86
CA GLY A 387 44.71 -3.66 10.04
C GLY A 387 44.16 -3.06 8.74
N VAL A 388 44.78 -3.27 7.58
CA VAL A 388 44.28 -2.76 6.29
C VAL A 388 43.60 -3.89 5.52
N VAL A 389 42.52 -3.59 4.79
CA VAL A 389 41.89 -4.57 3.89
C VAL A 389 42.93 -5.09 2.91
N GLU A 390 43.12 -6.41 2.89
CA GLU A 390 43.99 -7.13 1.96
C GLU A 390 43.17 -7.73 0.83
N ASN A 391 42.00 -8.32 1.14
CA ASN A 391 41.07 -8.86 0.14
C ASN A 391 39.63 -8.57 0.53
N ARG A 392 38.80 -8.28 -0.46
CA ARG A 392 37.35 -8.12 -0.35
C ARG A 392 36.64 -9.16 -1.18
N PHE A 393 35.76 -9.92 -0.55
CA PHE A 393 34.96 -10.99 -1.15
C PHE A 393 33.56 -10.45 -1.42
N VAL A 394 33.17 -10.37 -2.69
CA VAL A 394 31.85 -9.91 -3.14
C VAL A 394 31.07 -11.10 -3.65
N TYR A 395 30.09 -11.56 -2.87
CA TYR A 395 29.26 -12.70 -3.23
C TYR A 395 28.22 -12.32 -4.28
N TRP A 396 27.95 -13.26 -5.19
CA TRP A 396 27.01 -13.05 -6.29
C TRP A 396 26.19 -14.31 -6.55
N SER A 397 25.00 -14.11 -7.13
CA SER A 397 24.22 -15.16 -7.76
C SER A 397 23.87 -14.69 -9.16
N GLY A 398 24.15 -15.48 -10.18
CA GLY A 398 23.94 -15.14 -11.58
C GLY A 398 23.16 -16.24 -12.30
N PHE A 399 22.23 -15.87 -13.17
CA PHE A 399 21.52 -16.85 -13.99
C PHE A 399 22.38 -17.31 -15.16
N LEU A 400 22.55 -18.62 -15.29
CA LEU A 400 23.23 -19.28 -16.38
C LEU A 400 22.22 -19.77 -17.42
N GLU A 401 22.19 -19.08 -18.58
CA GLU A 401 21.19 -19.32 -19.63
C GLU A 401 21.25 -20.74 -20.21
N LYS A 402 22.45 -21.32 -20.35
CA LYS A 402 22.62 -22.67 -20.95
C LYS A 402 22.14 -23.76 -20.00
N GLU A 403 22.47 -23.63 -18.72
CA GLU A 403 22.16 -24.58 -17.66
C GLU A 403 20.74 -24.40 -17.12
N LYS A 404 20.12 -23.24 -17.38
CA LYS A 404 18.84 -22.80 -16.80
C LYS A 404 18.83 -22.87 -15.27
N LYS A 405 19.94 -22.46 -14.66
CA LYS A 405 20.18 -22.51 -13.22
C LYS A 405 20.90 -21.25 -12.77
N PHE A 406 21.03 -21.10 -11.47
CA PHE A 406 21.71 -19.98 -10.85
C PHE A 406 23.06 -20.42 -10.33
N GLU A 407 24.12 -19.85 -10.88
CA GLU A 407 25.45 -19.97 -10.33
C GLU A 407 25.57 -19.06 -9.10
N VAL A 408 26.21 -19.56 -8.06
CA VAL A 408 26.45 -18.82 -6.82
C VAL A 408 27.94 -18.87 -6.55
N GLY A 409 28.52 -17.71 -6.25
CA GLY A 409 29.96 -17.58 -6.10
C GLY A 409 30.35 -16.29 -5.40
N PHE A 410 31.63 -15.98 -5.44
CA PHE A 410 32.16 -14.68 -5.01
C PHE A 410 33.34 -14.24 -5.87
N THR A 411 33.57 -12.93 -5.92
CA THR A 411 34.73 -12.29 -6.54
C THR A 411 35.66 -11.77 -5.46
N ILE A 412 36.97 -11.91 -5.64
CA ILE A 412 37.99 -11.42 -4.73
C ILE A 412 38.63 -10.17 -5.34
N HIS A 413 38.61 -9.07 -4.59
CA HIS A 413 39.33 -7.85 -4.91
C HIS A 413 40.47 -7.64 -3.91
N SER A 414 41.73 -7.74 -4.35
CA SER A 414 42.89 -7.47 -3.52
C SER A 414 43.18 -5.97 -3.39
N TYR A 415 43.74 -5.58 -2.26
CA TYR A 415 44.13 -4.22 -1.92
C TYR A 415 45.58 -4.20 -1.42
N GLU A 416 46.37 -3.28 -1.96
CA GLU A 416 47.75 -3.03 -1.53
C GLU A 416 47.81 -1.67 -0.83
N ASN A 417 48.20 -1.67 0.46
CA ASN A 417 48.25 -0.46 1.30
C ASN A 417 46.93 0.34 1.30
N GLY A 418 45.78 -0.34 1.19
CA GLY A 418 44.45 0.27 1.21
C GLY A 418 43.93 0.73 -0.16
N ASN A 419 44.74 0.64 -1.22
CA ASN A 419 44.31 0.91 -2.58
C ASN A 419 43.99 -0.39 -3.32
N GLN A 420 42.88 -0.42 -4.05
CA GLN A 420 42.49 -1.58 -4.84
C GLN A 420 43.56 -1.86 -5.91
N ALA A 421 44.02 -3.11 -5.99
CA ALA A 421 44.94 -3.53 -7.04
C ALA A 421 44.28 -3.38 -8.43
N PRO A 422 45.04 -3.14 -9.51
CA PRO A 422 44.48 -2.82 -10.84
C PRO A 422 43.61 -3.89 -11.48
N SER A 423 43.59 -5.12 -10.96
CA SER A 423 42.84 -6.26 -11.49
C SER A 423 42.15 -7.06 -10.38
N GLU A 424 41.01 -7.67 -10.71
CA GLU A 424 40.39 -8.71 -9.86
C GLU A 424 41.40 -9.84 -9.62
N SER A 425 41.54 -10.22 -8.36
CA SER A 425 42.48 -11.25 -7.90
C SER A 425 41.97 -12.68 -8.17
N GLY A 426 40.67 -12.84 -8.42
CA GLY A 426 40.05 -14.10 -8.80
C GLY A 426 38.54 -14.13 -8.52
N SER A 427 37.89 -15.19 -8.98
CA SER A 427 36.49 -15.50 -8.66
C SER A 427 36.34 -16.99 -8.38
N GLU A 428 35.46 -17.36 -7.48
CA GLU A 428 35.19 -18.75 -7.13
C GLU A 428 33.69 -19.05 -7.21
N THR A 429 33.36 -20.16 -7.87
CA THR A 429 32.01 -20.71 -7.92
C THR A 429 31.81 -21.66 -6.75
N LEU A 430 30.82 -21.36 -5.91
CA LEU A 430 30.42 -22.19 -4.77
C LEU A 430 29.47 -23.31 -5.19
N GLY A 431 28.68 -23.09 -6.25
CA GLY A 431 27.81 -24.12 -6.81
C GLY A 431 26.77 -23.57 -7.78
N ILE A 432 25.95 -24.48 -8.31
CA ILE A 432 24.90 -24.19 -9.28
C ILE A 432 23.58 -24.75 -8.74
N ASN A 433 22.60 -23.85 -8.56
CA ASN A 433 21.35 -24.09 -7.86
C ASN A 433 20.13 -23.86 -8.76
N GLU A 434 19.01 -24.51 -8.44
CA GLU A 434 17.71 -24.14 -9.00
C GLU A 434 17.21 -22.83 -8.35
N ALA A 435 16.30 -22.09 -9.00
CA ALA A 435 15.74 -20.83 -8.50
C ALA A 435 15.35 -20.87 -7.02
N PHE A 436 14.61 -21.90 -6.61
CA PHE A 436 14.15 -22.01 -5.23
C PHE A 436 15.09 -22.78 -4.31
N THR A 437 16.23 -23.32 -4.75
CA THR A 437 17.18 -23.99 -3.84
C THR A 437 17.62 -23.03 -2.71
N PRO A 438 17.64 -23.46 -1.43
CA PRO A 438 17.99 -22.60 -0.33
C PRO A 438 19.48 -22.25 -0.34
N LEU A 439 19.77 -20.99 -0.03
CA LEU A 439 21.10 -20.49 0.32
C LEU A 439 21.14 -20.18 1.81
N ARG A 440 22.16 -20.67 2.48
CA ARG A 440 22.38 -20.46 3.91
C ARG A 440 23.13 -19.16 4.14
N ILE A 441 22.57 -18.27 4.94
CA ILE A 441 23.21 -17.04 5.39
C ILE A 441 23.54 -17.21 6.85
N SER A 442 24.82 -17.32 7.17
CA SER A 442 25.29 -17.52 8.54
C SER A 442 25.44 -16.19 9.27
N ASP A 443 24.83 -16.06 10.45
CA ASP A 443 24.97 -14.94 11.38
C ASP A 443 25.47 -15.44 12.75
N GLU A 444 25.94 -14.53 13.61
CA GLU A 444 26.57 -14.88 14.90
C GLU A 444 25.63 -15.61 15.87
N LYS A 445 24.31 -15.51 15.65
CA LYS A 445 23.28 -16.11 16.49
C LYS A 445 22.67 -17.37 15.88
N GLU A 446 22.30 -17.32 14.59
CA GLU A 446 21.59 -18.40 13.88
C GLU A 446 21.85 -18.34 12.36
N ASP A 447 21.60 -19.45 11.66
CA ASP A 447 21.62 -19.55 10.19
C ASP A 447 20.24 -19.22 9.59
N TYR A 448 20.22 -18.51 8.46
CA TYR A 448 19.00 -18.16 7.72
C TYR A 448 19.01 -18.75 6.31
N PHE A 449 17.83 -18.88 5.70
CA PHE A 449 17.71 -19.47 4.37
C PHE A 449 16.86 -18.60 3.45
N ILE A 450 17.38 -18.31 2.26
CA ILE A 450 16.66 -17.62 1.18
C ILE A 450 16.72 -18.43 -0.12
N PRO A 451 15.72 -18.36 -1.00
CA PRO A 451 15.84 -18.90 -2.34
C PRO A 451 17.00 -18.29 -3.12
N THR A 452 17.64 -19.08 -3.97
CA THR A 452 18.73 -18.59 -4.82
C THR A 452 18.29 -17.45 -5.75
N ILE A 453 17.07 -17.49 -6.29
CA ILE A 453 16.49 -16.39 -7.11
C ILE A 453 16.36 -15.08 -6.32
N VAL A 454 16.09 -15.17 -5.02
CA VAL A 454 16.01 -14.00 -4.13
C VAL A 454 17.41 -13.42 -3.93
N ALA A 455 18.45 -14.26 -3.80
CA ALA A 455 19.83 -13.79 -3.77
C ALA A 455 20.28 -13.10 -5.06
N ASN A 456 19.92 -13.64 -6.24
CA ASN A 456 20.23 -13.02 -7.54
C ASN A 456 19.68 -11.59 -7.67
N TYR A 457 18.54 -11.30 -7.03
CA TYR A 457 17.99 -9.95 -7.00
C TYR A 457 18.88 -8.94 -6.26
N PHE A 458 19.60 -9.35 -5.22
CA PHE A 458 20.45 -8.47 -4.44
C PHE A 458 21.79 -8.15 -5.12
N THR A 459 22.13 -8.84 -6.21
CA THR A 459 23.47 -8.80 -6.84
C THR A 459 23.49 -8.10 -8.20
N GLU A 460 22.39 -8.12 -8.95
CA GLU A 460 22.31 -7.38 -10.21
C GLU A 460 22.19 -5.86 -9.94
N LYS A 461 22.86 -5.05 -10.77
CA LYS A 461 22.99 -3.56 -10.73
C LYS A 461 21.65 -2.76 -10.73
N GLN A 462 20.70 -3.04 -9.82
CA GLN A 462 19.34 -2.49 -9.84
C GLN A 462 18.79 -2.02 -8.47
N ILE A 463 19.59 -1.98 -7.39
CA ILE A 463 19.11 -1.34 -6.16
C ILE A 463 19.33 0.17 -6.25
N GLU A 464 18.37 0.88 -6.85
CA GLU A 464 18.27 2.34 -6.77
C GLU A 464 18.01 2.80 -5.32
N ASN A 465 18.38 4.04 -4.97
CA ASN A 465 18.25 4.61 -3.61
C ASN A 465 16.84 4.44 -3.01
N ASP A 466 15.80 4.49 -3.84
CA ASP A 466 14.41 4.38 -3.40
C ASP A 466 14.05 2.96 -2.97
N ARG A 467 14.75 1.94 -3.51
CA ARG A 467 14.56 0.54 -3.11
C ARG A 467 15.20 0.20 -1.76
N TRP A 468 16.24 0.94 -1.38
CA TRP A 468 16.81 0.90 -0.03
C TRP A 468 15.86 1.49 1.01
N THR A 469 15.20 2.61 0.72
CA THR A 469 14.24 3.28 1.64
C THR A 469 13.07 2.38 2.03
N ILE A 470 12.71 1.42 1.18
CA ILE A 470 11.70 0.39 1.48
C ILE A 470 12.23 -0.57 2.54
N LEU A 471 13.42 -1.12 2.31
CA LEU A 471 14.10 -2.03 3.23
C LEU A 471 14.26 -1.37 4.62
N GLU A 472 14.33 -0.03 4.67
CA GLU A 472 14.29 0.77 5.90
C GLU A 472 12.89 0.91 6.55
N ASN A 473 11.80 0.90 5.77
CA ASN A 473 10.43 0.99 6.29
C ASN A 473 9.89 -0.37 6.77
N ILE A 474 10.28 -1.45 6.08
CA ILE A 474 10.08 -2.86 6.49
C ILE A 474 10.62 -3.08 7.91
N THR A 475 11.79 -2.51 8.19
CA THR A 475 12.51 -2.63 9.45
C THR A 475 12.02 -1.67 10.55
N ALA A 476 11.15 -0.70 10.23
CA ALA A 476 10.63 0.29 11.17
C ALA A 476 9.39 -0.16 11.96
N GLY A 477 8.82 -1.33 11.66
CA GLY A 477 7.78 -1.99 12.45
C GLY A 477 6.35 -1.56 12.12
N LEU A 478 5.69 -2.34 11.26
CA LEU A 478 4.22 -2.38 11.12
C LEU A 478 3.74 -3.83 10.95
N LEU A 479 3.78 -4.62 12.03
CA LEU A 479 2.62 -5.27 12.67
C LEU A 479 3.04 -6.48 13.53
N PRO A 480 2.33 -6.72 14.65
CA PRO A 480 2.47 -7.90 15.50
C PRO A 480 1.65 -9.07 14.95
N GLU A 481 2.12 -10.29 15.25
CA GLU A 481 1.53 -11.59 14.91
C GLU A 481 1.70 -12.01 13.44
N PHE A 482 2.77 -12.75 13.16
CA PHE A 482 2.78 -14.06 12.46
C PHE A 482 4.24 -14.55 12.34
N GLU A 483 4.47 -15.78 12.82
CA GLU A 483 5.69 -16.63 12.83
C GLU A 483 7.08 -15.97 12.97
N LEU A 484 7.67 -16.19 14.16
CA LEU A 484 8.54 -15.24 14.85
C LEU A 484 10.03 -15.63 14.95
N ILE A 485 10.52 -16.58 14.15
CA ILE A 485 11.92 -17.07 14.30
C ILE A 485 12.79 -16.76 13.08
N ALA A 486 12.32 -17.03 11.85
CA ALA A 486 13.13 -16.78 10.64
C ALA A 486 13.39 -15.29 10.31
N PHE A 487 12.49 -14.38 10.73
CA PHE A 487 12.51 -12.97 10.29
C PHE A 487 12.99 -11.94 11.31
N ARG A 488 13.05 -12.27 12.61
CA ARG A 488 13.66 -11.38 13.63
C ARG A 488 15.12 -11.02 13.32
N ASN A 489 15.76 -11.80 12.44
CA ASN A 489 17.16 -11.72 12.13
C ASN A 489 17.51 -11.20 10.72
N PHE A 490 16.50 -10.96 9.85
CA PHE A 490 16.71 -10.23 8.59
C PHE A 490 17.11 -8.76 8.86
N SER A 491 16.66 -8.20 9.99
CA SER A 491 17.04 -6.86 10.48
C SER A 491 18.56 -6.72 10.75
N SER A 492 19.18 -7.76 11.33
CA SER A 492 20.64 -7.86 11.58
C SER A 492 21.45 -7.80 10.27
N LEU A 493 21.00 -8.56 9.28
CA LEU A 493 21.59 -8.71 7.94
C LEU A 493 21.53 -7.42 7.10
N ILE A 494 20.42 -6.68 7.17
CA ILE A 494 20.26 -5.40 6.46
C ILE A 494 21.12 -4.29 7.09
N SER A 495 21.33 -4.27 8.41
CA SER A 495 22.29 -3.34 9.03
C SER A 495 23.70 -3.52 8.48
N LYS A 496 24.13 -4.76 8.23
CA LYS A 496 25.47 -5.05 7.73
C LYS A 496 25.63 -4.76 6.22
N LEU A 497 24.58 -5.00 5.42
CA LEU A 497 24.48 -4.54 4.03
C LEU A 497 24.50 -3.00 3.88
N ARG A 498 23.90 -2.27 4.81
CA ARG A 498 23.99 -0.79 4.87
C ARG A 498 25.45 -0.34 5.04
N TYR A 499 26.23 -1.05 5.87
CA TYR A 499 27.65 -0.75 6.07
C TYR A 499 28.51 -1.05 4.85
N SER A 500 28.19 -2.06 4.03
CA SER A 500 28.93 -2.31 2.78
C SER A 500 28.77 -1.16 1.77
N ARG A 501 27.60 -0.51 1.71
CA ARG A 501 27.40 0.72 0.90
C ARG A 501 28.23 1.88 1.44
N TYR A 502 28.22 2.08 2.76
CA TYR A 502 29.03 3.12 3.38
C TYR A 502 30.51 2.87 3.15
N LEU A 503 30.99 1.62 3.30
CA LEU A 503 32.37 1.23 3.04
C LEU A 503 32.74 1.29 1.55
N LYS A 504 31.79 1.16 0.62
CA LYS A 504 32.05 1.37 -0.81
C LYS A 504 32.43 2.82 -1.13
N VAL A 505 31.81 3.79 -0.45
CA VAL A 505 32.04 5.21 -0.71
C VAL A 505 33.03 5.80 0.30
N LEU A 506 32.73 5.69 1.60
CA LEU A 506 33.57 6.19 2.68
C LEU A 506 34.85 5.35 2.86
N GLY A 507 34.87 4.11 2.39
CA GLY A 507 36.09 3.31 2.44
C GLY A 507 37.16 3.76 1.45
N GLU A 508 36.84 4.64 0.50
CA GLU A 508 37.83 5.34 -0.33
C GLU A 508 38.46 6.53 0.41
N ASN A 509 37.85 6.99 1.53
CA ASN A 509 38.38 8.10 2.33
C ASN A 509 39.48 7.59 3.30
N PRO A 510 40.73 8.04 3.16
CA PRO A 510 41.84 7.55 4.01
C PRO A 510 41.67 7.87 5.49
N ALA A 511 41.03 8.99 5.84
CA ALA A 511 40.78 9.38 7.23
C ALA A 511 39.68 8.51 7.86
N PHE A 512 38.64 8.17 7.10
CA PHE A 512 37.62 7.22 7.54
C PHE A 512 38.25 5.84 7.78
N GLN A 513 39.04 5.34 6.83
CA GLN A 513 39.75 4.06 6.97
C GLN A 513 40.67 4.02 8.18
N LYS A 514 41.50 5.04 8.37
CA LYS A 514 42.41 5.11 9.52
C LYS A 514 41.64 4.97 10.85
N ILE A 515 40.55 5.71 11.00
CA ILE A 515 39.72 5.67 12.21
C ILE A 515 39.01 4.32 12.36
N LEU A 516 38.50 3.75 11.25
CA LEU A 516 37.88 2.43 11.23
C LEU A 516 38.84 1.36 11.78
N VAL A 517 40.10 1.41 11.37
CA VAL A 517 41.16 0.50 11.83
C VAL A 517 41.49 0.73 13.31
N GLU A 518 41.65 1.99 13.74
CA GLU A 518 41.90 2.31 15.15
C GLU A 518 40.78 1.73 16.04
N LEU A 519 39.52 1.97 15.66
CA LEU A 519 38.35 1.50 16.39
C LEU A 519 38.14 -0.01 16.32
N SER A 520 38.65 -0.70 15.29
CA SER A 520 38.53 -2.17 15.20
C SER A 520 39.15 -2.89 16.42
N SER A 521 40.12 -2.25 17.08
CA SER A 521 40.81 -2.78 18.26
C SER A 521 40.26 -2.26 19.60
N THR A 522 39.73 -1.03 19.62
CA THR A 522 39.27 -0.36 20.85
C THR A 522 38.02 0.47 20.54
N ARG A 523 36.88 0.04 21.06
CA ARG A 523 35.57 0.69 20.86
C ARG A 523 35.10 1.38 22.13
N TYR A 524 34.62 2.61 22.00
CA TYR A 524 34.09 3.44 23.08
C TYR A 524 32.57 3.35 23.18
N MET A 525 31.88 3.24 22.04
CA MET A 525 30.41 3.25 21.96
C MET A 525 29.81 1.98 21.32
N ALA A 526 30.54 0.86 21.35
CA ALA A 526 30.11 -0.43 20.78
C ALA A 526 28.75 -0.94 21.30
N LYS A 527 28.35 -0.53 22.50
CA LYS A 527 27.02 -0.85 23.06
C LYS A 527 25.87 -0.28 22.22
N TYR A 528 26.10 0.83 21.53
CA TYR A 528 25.07 1.59 20.82
C TYR A 528 25.29 1.65 19.31
N LEU A 529 26.56 1.64 18.86
CA LEU A 529 26.95 1.94 17.49
C LEU A 529 27.67 0.76 16.83
N SER A 530 27.49 0.61 15.51
CA SER A 530 28.41 -0.21 14.71
C SER A 530 29.80 0.42 14.60
N LEU A 531 30.75 -0.34 14.05
CA LEU A 531 32.12 0.14 13.84
C LEU A 531 32.13 1.38 12.93
N GLU A 532 31.38 1.35 11.84
CA GLU A 532 31.27 2.42 10.84
C GLU A 532 30.54 3.63 11.41
N GLU A 533 29.48 3.42 12.21
CA GLU A 533 28.75 4.50 12.88
C GLU A 533 29.64 5.23 13.89
N GLU A 534 30.39 4.49 14.70
CA GLU A 534 31.33 5.07 15.65
C GLU A 534 32.50 5.76 14.91
N THR A 535 32.94 5.20 13.78
CA THR A 535 33.93 5.82 12.89
C THR A 535 33.42 7.14 12.33
N ALA A 536 32.15 7.22 11.92
CA ALA A 536 31.57 8.46 11.44
C ALA A 536 31.44 9.52 12.54
N VAL A 537 31.04 9.12 13.76
CA VAL A 537 31.03 10.04 14.91
C VAL A 537 32.44 10.56 15.17
N ARG A 538 33.43 9.68 15.25
CA ARG A 538 34.82 10.04 15.52
C ARG A 538 35.44 10.89 14.39
N LEU A 539 35.19 10.56 13.12
CA LEU A 539 35.64 11.35 11.97
C LEU A 539 34.98 12.73 11.95
N TYR A 540 33.71 12.83 12.33
CA TYR A 540 33.03 14.12 12.41
C TYR A 540 33.76 15.06 13.37
N THR A 541 34.21 14.58 14.54
CA THR A 541 34.97 15.38 15.52
C THR A 541 36.41 15.74 15.08
N SER A 542 36.80 15.40 13.86
CA SER A 542 38.05 15.86 13.23
C SER A 542 37.80 17.13 12.40
N GLY A 543 38.78 17.59 11.60
CA GLY A 543 38.55 18.65 10.61
C GLY A 543 37.46 18.35 9.56
N TYR A 544 36.99 17.10 9.46
CA TYR A 544 36.00 16.67 8.47
C TYR A 544 34.63 17.36 8.64
N TYR A 545 34.22 17.75 9.86
CA TYR A 545 32.92 18.43 10.06
C TYR A 545 32.78 19.68 9.20
N SER A 546 33.89 20.40 8.96
CA SER A 546 33.86 21.71 8.31
C SER A 546 33.38 21.58 6.87
N GLY A 547 33.98 20.68 6.09
CA GLY A 547 33.56 20.40 4.71
C GLY A 547 32.11 19.91 4.63
N LEU A 548 31.77 18.92 5.46
CA LEU A 548 30.41 18.35 5.51
C LEU A 548 29.35 19.43 5.80
N ASN A 549 29.52 20.20 6.88
CA ASN A 549 28.53 21.17 7.30
C ASN A 549 28.40 22.34 6.32
N ARG A 550 29.49 22.75 5.64
CA ARG A 550 29.43 23.74 4.54
C ARG A 550 28.63 23.20 3.35
N ALA A 551 28.84 21.94 2.98
CA ALA A 551 28.09 21.30 1.89
C ALA A 551 26.58 21.21 2.22
N LEU A 552 26.24 20.84 3.46
CA LEU A 552 24.84 20.77 3.91
C LEU A 552 24.15 22.13 3.95
N ARG A 553 24.89 23.21 4.23
CA ARG A 553 24.36 24.58 4.15
C ARG A 553 24.25 25.12 2.72
N GLY A 554 24.80 24.41 1.74
CA GLY A 554 24.83 24.82 0.33
C GLY A 554 25.94 25.82 0.01
N GLU A 555 26.96 25.93 0.86
CA GLU A 555 28.11 26.81 0.63
C GLU A 555 29.14 26.19 -0.33
N ILE A 556 29.16 24.86 -0.42
CA ILE A 556 29.94 24.08 -1.39
C ILE A 556 29.06 22.98 -1.99
N ALA A 557 29.49 22.41 -3.11
CA ALA A 557 28.78 21.30 -3.74
C ALA A 557 28.74 20.07 -2.82
N ILE A 558 27.57 19.44 -2.73
CA ILE A 558 27.41 18.20 -1.97
C ILE A 558 27.87 17.00 -2.80
N THR A 559 28.98 16.37 -2.38
CA THR A 559 29.51 15.16 -3.00
C THR A 559 28.72 13.93 -2.57
N GLU A 560 28.86 12.82 -3.30
CA GLU A 560 28.25 11.55 -2.88
C GLU A 560 28.80 11.08 -1.52
N GLU A 561 30.09 11.27 -1.27
CA GLU A 561 30.73 11.03 0.02
C GLU A 561 30.03 11.79 1.16
N TYR A 562 29.77 13.10 1.01
CA TYR A 562 29.09 13.88 2.04
C TYR A 562 27.61 13.50 2.21
N LYS A 563 26.92 13.07 1.17
CA LYS A 563 25.55 12.54 1.30
C LYS A 563 25.54 11.26 2.13
N VAL A 564 26.42 10.33 1.79
CA VAL A 564 26.55 9.04 2.47
C VAL A 564 26.99 9.25 3.92
N PHE A 565 27.96 10.13 4.17
CA PHE A 565 28.42 10.46 5.52
C PHE A 565 27.31 11.10 6.37
N LYS A 566 26.53 12.05 5.79
CA LYS A 566 25.37 12.65 6.47
C LYS A 566 24.36 11.59 6.91
N GLU A 567 24.09 10.62 6.04
CA GLU A 567 23.14 9.53 6.31
C GLU A 567 23.64 8.65 7.47
N LEU A 568 24.88 8.17 7.38
CA LEU A 568 25.53 7.34 8.40
C LEU A 568 25.57 8.06 9.76
N LEU A 569 25.99 9.32 9.82
CA LEU A 569 26.07 10.08 11.06
C LEU A 569 24.70 10.35 11.68
N ASN A 570 23.69 10.69 10.87
CA ASN A 570 22.31 10.82 11.39
C ASN A 570 21.78 9.51 11.96
N ASN A 571 22.12 8.38 11.35
CA ASN A 571 21.73 7.05 11.82
C ASN A 571 22.42 6.69 13.14
N ALA A 572 23.73 6.96 13.26
CA ALA A 572 24.47 6.82 14.52
C ALA A 572 23.80 7.63 15.65
N LEU A 573 23.52 8.91 15.42
CA LEU A 573 22.88 9.79 16.42
C LEU A 573 21.47 9.33 16.81
N LYS A 574 20.69 8.70 15.92
CA LYS A 574 19.37 8.15 16.28
C LYS A 574 19.48 7.05 17.35
N LYS A 575 20.54 6.24 17.31
CA LYS A 575 20.73 5.08 18.19
C LYS A 575 21.26 5.44 19.57
N LEU A 576 22.01 6.53 19.69
CA LEU A 576 22.58 6.95 20.96
C LEU A 576 21.48 7.30 21.98
N PRO A 577 21.71 7.03 23.28
CA PRO A 577 20.78 7.42 24.33
C PRO A 577 20.59 8.95 24.36
N LYS A 578 19.47 9.40 24.91
CA LYS A 578 19.27 10.83 25.17
C LYS A 578 20.23 11.27 26.27
N THR A 579 20.74 12.50 26.15
CA THR A 579 21.50 13.13 27.25
C THR A 579 20.59 13.38 28.45
N SER A 580 21.15 13.32 29.65
CA SER A 580 20.46 13.73 30.88
C SER A 580 20.25 15.25 30.94
N SER A 581 21.12 16.02 30.29
CA SER A 581 20.95 17.47 30.16
C SER A 581 19.84 17.82 29.16
N SER A 582 19.13 18.90 29.46
CA SER A 582 18.17 19.57 28.57
C SER A 582 18.66 20.94 28.09
N THR A 583 19.85 21.36 28.51
CA THR A 583 20.47 22.64 28.19
C THR A 583 21.87 22.42 27.65
N PHE A 584 22.18 23.06 26.53
CA PHE A 584 23.47 22.95 25.85
C PHE A 584 23.97 24.33 25.42
N TYR A 585 25.26 24.45 25.21
CA TYR A 585 25.92 25.70 24.85
C TYR A 585 26.70 25.53 23.55
N ARG A 586 26.66 26.56 22.70
CA ARG A 586 27.40 26.60 21.44
C ARG A 586 27.93 28.00 21.23
N LEU A 587 29.16 28.10 20.76
CA LEU A 587 29.77 29.37 20.37
C LEU A 587 29.82 29.47 18.84
N GLU A 588 29.56 30.67 18.33
CA GLU A 588 29.68 30.98 16.90
C GLU A 588 30.36 32.34 16.71
N LYS A 589 31.04 32.47 15.57
CA LYS A 589 31.54 33.74 15.06
C LYS A 589 30.61 34.21 13.94
N MET A 590 29.98 35.37 14.12
CA MET A 590 29.03 35.91 13.15
C MET A 590 29.22 37.42 12.95
N SER A 591 28.98 37.90 11.74
CA SER A 591 28.80 39.34 11.52
C SER A 591 27.44 39.81 12.07
N PRO A 592 27.29 41.09 12.44
CA PRO A 592 25.99 41.64 12.86
C PRO A 592 24.85 41.40 11.85
N GLU A 593 25.19 41.39 10.56
CA GLU A 593 24.24 41.13 9.46
C GLU A 593 23.80 39.66 9.42
N MET A 594 24.71 38.72 9.62
CA MET A 594 24.38 37.29 9.70
C MET A 594 23.54 36.99 10.93
N LEU A 595 23.92 37.57 12.07
CA LEU A 595 23.22 37.41 13.34
C LEU A 595 21.76 37.88 13.25
N SER A 596 21.52 39.08 12.71
CA SER A 596 20.16 39.63 12.57
C SER A 596 19.32 38.87 11.55
N LYS A 597 19.94 38.36 10.47
CA LYS A 597 19.28 37.54 9.46
C LYS A 597 18.91 36.15 9.99
N GLU A 598 19.79 35.54 10.77
CA GLU A 598 19.63 34.17 11.25
C GLU A 598 18.71 34.10 12.46
N TYR A 599 18.96 34.91 13.49
CA TYR A 599 18.30 34.85 14.80
C TYR A 599 17.33 36.02 15.05
N ALA A 600 16.13 35.94 14.48
CA ALA A 600 15.03 36.83 14.82
C ALA A 600 14.10 36.17 15.85
N ILE A 601 13.71 36.90 16.91
CA ILE A 601 12.84 36.36 17.98
C ILE A 601 11.52 35.82 17.40
N GLY A 602 11.11 34.62 17.83
CA GLY A 602 9.92 33.90 17.34
C GLY A 602 10.13 33.18 16.00
N LYS A 603 11.27 33.37 15.34
CA LYS A 603 11.59 32.67 14.09
C LYS A 603 11.98 31.22 14.38
N THR A 604 11.45 30.30 13.58
CA THR A 604 11.96 28.93 13.50
C THR A 604 13.14 28.88 12.54
N ILE A 605 14.30 28.46 13.04
CA ILE A 605 15.51 28.21 12.27
C ILE A 605 15.69 26.72 12.05
N GLU A 606 16.01 26.32 10.82
CA GLU A 606 16.39 24.95 10.49
C GLU A 606 17.90 24.89 10.26
N LYS A 607 18.62 24.20 11.15
CA LYS A 607 20.05 23.99 11.00
C LYS A 607 20.28 22.85 10.01
N LYS A 608 20.56 23.19 8.74
CA LYS A 608 20.79 22.19 7.67
C LYS A 608 21.99 21.28 7.96
N GLY A 609 23.02 21.82 8.60
CA GLY A 609 24.17 21.05 9.09
C GLY A 609 23.90 20.41 10.45
N PHE A 610 24.82 19.54 10.89
CA PHE A 610 24.86 19.07 12.26
C PHE A 610 25.23 20.22 13.20
N THR A 611 24.60 20.29 14.37
CA THR A 611 24.81 21.38 15.34
C THR A 611 25.55 20.83 16.55
N SER A 612 26.87 21.03 16.59
CA SER A 612 27.71 20.72 17.75
C SER A 612 27.47 21.70 18.89
N SER A 613 27.41 21.19 20.09
CA SER A 613 27.22 21.94 21.32
C SER A 613 27.92 21.22 22.46
N THR A 614 27.95 21.80 23.66
CA THR A 614 28.44 21.14 24.87
C THR A 614 27.36 21.16 25.94
N TYR A 615 27.28 20.11 26.74
CA TYR A 615 26.40 20.11 27.92
C TYR A 615 27.04 20.83 29.12
N ASP A 616 28.33 21.14 29.04
CA ASP A 616 29.08 21.80 30.09
C ASP A 616 29.33 23.28 29.77
N TYR A 617 28.86 24.15 30.66
CA TYR A 617 29.07 25.59 30.51
C TYR A 617 30.55 25.96 30.67
N MET A 618 31.31 25.26 31.53
CA MET A 618 32.74 25.54 31.71
C MET A 618 33.54 25.25 30.45
N ALA A 619 33.24 24.15 29.75
CA ALA A 619 33.84 23.85 28.45
C ALA A 619 33.57 24.97 27.41
N ALA A 620 32.39 25.60 27.45
CA ALA A 620 32.10 26.76 26.61
C ALA A 620 32.92 27.99 27.01
N GLU A 621 33.11 28.26 28.30
CA GLU A 621 33.96 29.36 28.76
C GLU A 621 35.42 29.15 28.35
N GLU A 622 35.96 27.94 28.46
CA GLU A 622 37.32 27.59 28.02
C GLU A 622 37.50 27.83 26.51
N MET A 623 36.56 27.35 25.67
CA MET A 623 36.61 27.60 24.22
C MET A 623 36.58 29.10 23.87
N MET A 624 35.81 29.89 24.60
CA MET A 624 35.72 31.33 24.39
C MET A 624 36.95 32.08 24.88
N PHE A 625 37.64 31.58 25.91
CA PHE A 625 38.94 32.09 26.33
C PHE A 625 40.02 31.81 25.28
N ASP A 626 39.99 30.63 24.67
CA ASP A 626 40.97 30.21 23.65
C ASP A 626 40.78 30.92 22.30
N ASP A 627 39.54 31.29 21.93
CA ASP A 627 39.23 32.04 20.70
C ASP A 627 38.41 33.31 20.98
N SER A 628 39.13 34.41 21.19
CA SER A 628 38.56 35.77 21.32
C SER A 628 37.73 36.25 20.12
N GLY A 629 37.75 35.53 18.99
CA GLY A 629 36.95 35.81 17.81
C GLY A 629 35.49 35.36 17.92
N LEU A 630 35.13 34.55 18.92
CA LEU A 630 33.77 34.06 19.16
C LEU A 630 32.92 35.15 19.82
N ASN A 631 31.88 35.61 19.12
CA ASN A 631 31.08 36.77 19.54
C ASN A 631 29.59 36.45 19.75
N VAL A 632 29.19 35.18 19.64
CA VAL A 632 27.83 34.70 19.88
C VAL A 632 27.85 33.47 20.79
N LEU A 633 27.17 33.56 21.93
CA LEU A 633 26.91 32.44 22.84
C LEU A 633 25.46 31.99 22.71
N ILE A 634 25.26 30.77 22.24
CA ILE A 634 23.94 30.19 22.00
C ILE A 634 23.64 29.20 23.12
N LYS A 635 22.58 29.44 23.88
CA LYS A 635 21.98 28.49 24.80
C LYS A 635 20.86 27.74 24.09
N ILE A 636 21.01 26.43 23.98
CA ILE A 636 20.07 25.52 23.33
C ILE A 636 19.29 24.79 24.42
N THR A 637 17.96 24.92 24.44
CA THR A 637 17.08 24.09 25.28
C THR A 637 16.49 22.99 24.40
N GLY A 638 16.77 21.72 24.68
CA GLY A 638 16.35 20.61 23.83
C GLY A 638 16.44 19.25 24.50
N LYS A 639 15.98 18.20 23.82
CA LYS A 639 15.93 16.82 24.35
C LYS A 639 16.54 15.76 23.42
N ASN A 640 16.83 16.12 22.17
CA ASN A 640 17.35 15.15 21.19
C ASN A 640 18.85 15.30 20.89
N GLY A 641 19.57 16.17 21.59
CA GLY A 641 21.02 16.18 21.60
C GLY A 641 21.58 14.82 22.06
N LYS A 642 22.69 14.40 21.47
CA LYS A 642 23.35 13.10 21.77
C LYS A 642 24.76 13.35 22.25
N ASN A 643 25.10 12.84 23.43
CA ASN A 643 26.46 12.88 23.93
C ASN A 643 27.33 11.97 23.04
N ILE A 644 28.38 12.54 22.46
CA ILE A 644 29.36 11.85 21.62
C ILE A 644 30.78 11.92 22.20
N GLU A 645 30.92 12.38 23.44
CA GLU A 645 32.17 12.60 24.16
C GLU A 645 33.10 11.39 24.11
N ASP A 646 32.60 10.20 24.46
CA ASP A 646 33.42 8.98 24.52
C ASP A 646 34.00 8.59 23.14
N ALA A 647 33.29 8.89 22.05
CA ALA A 647 33.73 8.55 20.69
C ALA A 647 34.55 9.67 20.05
N SER A 648 34.53 10.88 20.60
CA SER A 648 35.19 12.07 20.07
C SER A 648 36.72 11.94 20.05
N LEU A 649 37.36 12.61 19.09
CA LEU A 649 38.80 12.86 19.11
C LEU A 649 39.19 13.93 20.14
N LEU A 650 38.22 14.72 20.61
CA LEU A 650 38.39 15.80 21.59
C LEU A 650 37.38 15.64 22.75
N PRO A 651 37.51 14.61 23.61
CA PRO A 651 36.56 14.39 24.72
C PRO A 651 36.43 15.57 25.69
N ALA A 652 37.48 16.39 25.82
CA ALA A 652 37.47 17.59 26.66
C ALA A 652 36.36 18.60 26.30
N GLU A 653 35.89 18.59 25.04
CA GLU A 653 34.80 19.48 24.60
C GLU A 653 33.42 19.06 25.15
N ARG A 654 33.31 17.85 25.71
CA ARG A 654 32.06 17.29 26.26
C ARG A 654 30.90 17.42 25.27
N GLU A 655 31.21 17.05 24.02
CA GLU A 655 30.39 17.38 22.87
C GLU A 655 29.03 16.65 22.88
N VAL A 656 27.99 17.43 22.62
CA VAL A 656 26.64 17.01 22.31
C VAL A 656 26.30 17.42 20.89
N LEU A 657 25.93 16.44 20.06
CA LEU A 657 25.63 16.66 18.66
C LEU A 657 24.13 16.54 18.39
N PHE A 658 23.58 17.55 17.72
CA PHE A 658 22.24 17.50 17.14
C PHE A 658 22.32 17.07 15.67
N ARG A 659 21.33 16.28 15.24
CA ARG A 659 21.18 15.82 13.85
C ARG A 659 21.05 16.98 12.88
N SER A 660 21.39 16.74 11.62
CA SER A 660 21.09 17.71 10.56
C SER A 660 19.59 17.91 10.39
N ASN A 661 19.22 19.10 9.90
CA ASN A 661 17.84 19.56 9.74
C ASN A 661 17.06 19.70 11.07
N THR A 662 17.74 19.80 12.21
CA THR A 662 17.08 20.07 13.50
C THR A 662 16.52 21.50 13.48
N LYS A 663 15.28 21.65 13.97
CA LYS A 663 14.56 22.91 14.01
C LYS A 663 14.58 23.48 15.42
N PHE A 664 14.87 24.77 15.52
CA PHE A 664 14.86 25.51 16.77
C PHE A 664 14.04 26.78 16.61
N GLU A 665 13.39 27.21 17.67
CA GLU A 665 12.75 28.52 17.77
C GLU A 665 13.66 29.48 18.55
N VAL A 666 13.79 30.71 18.06
CA VAL A 666 14.57 31.76 18.75
C VAL A 666 13.72 32.40 19.84
N GLU A 667 14.07 32.17 21.10
CA GLU A 667 13.34 32.71 22.25
C GLU A 667 13.82 34.12 22.64
N SER A 668 15.13 34.37 22.56
CA SER A 668 15.67 35.69 22.86
C SER A 668 17.02 35.94 22.22
N VAL A 669 17.31 37.21 21.92
CA VAL A 669 18.62 37.71 21.51
C VAL A 669 18.96 38.90 22.40
N LYS A 670 20.10 38.88 23.09
CA LYS A 670 20.54 39.92 24.02
C LYS A 670 22.01 40.26 23.79
N PHE A 671 22.35 41.54 23.83
CA PHE A 671 23.74 41.99 23.90
C PHE A 671 24.19 41.97 25.36
N ASP A 672 25.37 41.42 25.61
CA ASP A 672 25.95 41.23 26.95
C ASP A 672 27.47 41.39 26.89
N VAL A 673 28.13 41.26 28.03
CA VAL A 673 29.59 41.13 28.13
C VAL A 673 30.01 39.67 28.20
N SER A 674 31.18 39.39 27.64
CA SER A 674 31.80 38.06 27.63
C SER A 674 32.03 37.58 29.06
N PRO A 675 31.60 36.36 29.43
CA PRO A 675 31.76 35.86 30.78
C PRO A 675 33.22 35.59 31.20
N VAL A 676 34.19 35.55 30.26
CA VAL A 676 35.60 35.31 30.59
C VAL A 676 36.42 36.57 30.87
N ASP A 677 36.05 37.72 30.31
CA ASP A 677 36.82 38.96 30.46
C ASP A 677 36.00 40.17 30.93
N ASN A 678 34.66 40.08 30.94
CA ASN A 678 33.72 41.13 31.32
C ASN A 678 33.89 42.47 30.57
N VAL A 679 34.58 42.47 29.42
CA VAL A 679 34.86 43.67 28.62
C VAL A 679 34.44 43.47 27.16
N SER A 680 34.70 42.29 26.60
CA SER A 680 34.40 42.00 25.21
C SER A 680 32.89 41.84 25.00
N PRO A 681 32.29 42.45 23.97
CA PRO A 681 30.86 42.31 23.70
C PRO A 681 30.55 40.89 23.20
N ILE A 682 29.47 40.29 23.71
CA ILE A 682 28.94 39.02 23.24
C ILE A 682 27.43 39.12 23.02
N THR A 683 26.93 38.45 22.00
CA THR A 683 25.48 38.26 21.85
C THR A 683 25.07 36.92 22.45
N ARG A 684 24.19 36.95 23.45
CA ARG A 684 23.52 35.75 23.97
C ARG A 684 22.25 35.47 23.18
N VAL A 685 22.17 34.28 22.60
CA VAL A 685 20.99 33.79 21.88
C VAL A 685 20.43 32.59 22.61
N ASN A 686 19.15 32.61 22.95
CA ASN A 686 18.45 31.44 23.48
C ASN A 686 17.60 30.85 22.37
N ILE A 687 17.81 29.56 22.07
CA ILE A 687 16.98 28.81 21.13
C ILE A 687 16.42 27.55 21.78
N LYS A 688 15.21 27.16 21.37
CA LYS A 688 14.51 25.98 21.89
C LYS A 688 14.18 25.01 20.77
N GLU A 689 14.54 23.75 20.96
CA GLU A 689 14.24 22.66 20.03
C GLU A 689 12.72 22.48 19.88
N ARG A 690 12.25 22.34 18.63
CA ARG A 690 10.84 22.15 18.28
C ARG A 690 10.43 20.68 18.18
#